data_AF-A0A7K4DEI9-F1
#
_entry.id   AF-A0A7K4DEI9-F1
#
_cell.length_a   1.000
_cell.length_b   1.000
_cell.length_c   1.000
_cell.angle_alpha   90.00
_cell.angle_beta   90.00
_cell.angle_gamma   90.00
#
_symmetry.space_group_name_H-M   'P 1'
#
loop_
_entity.id
_entity.type
_entity.pdbx_description
1 polymer ?
#
loop_
_entity_poly.entity_id
_entity_poly.type
_entity_poly.pdbx_seq_one_letter_code
_entity_poly.pdbx_strand_id
1 'polypeptide(L)'
;MNHRIRSGHIPAAIALVMLLLFVTPVMADEWVGGIPLKTIESGVVSGGLYHDAAFGFNSAGPNGTISDGGKTVEKVFTLPPHTGVQWAQLYVAVYCGNMKENRQANLEIQFGGDGDSSYSQTWNEHLDTEYGFPGEGGSGPVDLDNGSRVTGDYLYWYDVKDMIRDTSVKALVKTSKPEGYTGTFDGRIKLVALVFAYEDGSTDQVHYWINQGHDVASGNDPGYIGKTSFDISGLGEVDPDSAELTIFHMASANADMWINGKSVTGTSPQGSYSGSNQWDVLDQIGESSINFEYQNAVGYYKLPLAFLSVQCSNEPSGLLPDLTIAGTVNPVPSTAVFAREPNLVRITNIKNAGPGAATNIPVALYASDIDATIPVNTTIIGALESGAQTTVTLIDPTIRDLEGGTVTYTVVIDPGNTIDEVDKTNNNEISIAKPVRYNGYKGKGIYWEAGSNITTKQIYDLRGDIAYTTQPESAYKAAGWTTRTETWTADDLSVPAGAEIEGALLYIAYNWDQTPGNVPDVTATFNDAQLTFGTPYTDKINFGGYADCKYGLYPAINVTNLFALDGDNTLVMTANAGNKQALYPSTLAIIYSDPTATRKRIIINEECDLLAYSESSYGTSMEEATAYVPFPDVEAVNVQKATLHSFAGSAGPSEGNLLFNGDTVATSAWKGTANTCEAFVADVTAHLTATGNEAAVQSTDSGGMCACHQFLVIEYTNGATALPDLIISAITPNAGAGDLMFANEPNMISVTVKNQGEADAGSSVLAIEIDGTVYTEEVGTLASGVNETVIITHDAEYAHGASVSVTATADSGDEVDEGDEANNALSLDLSVYDNGYKGKRWTPTLGGDMATQATFDGRYGLVYSHGDSTYKGAKWPEQTVTWSADDLLIPEGATITDARLYQSWGWNKMTEDPAPSVVFNDIDVEAPVATYKDRKNWGTYDYPYGLYVYSVTDQFDAAGNTLTITPEADNDYFLYGAYLVVVYEDPATTEKRILINEEFDMVCSRASYSVDDEEATVYAPFSGVNTTDLAGAQVIAVLASADEKEKSKFFFNDQEYPGFWEDYQSAQQIGFSVYDVAGALQDGANEARLQSFDAGANGDNMYALTAILIAEYTETTLPDLVVTGIAPNAGEIFAHEPNNITATVANIGDAAAGTFDLKFAINSDTTVVSIAGLAANATTTVEITDPVIRSFDDVVTITVTADAA
;
A
#
# COMPACT_ATOMS: atom_id res chain seq x y z
N MET A 1 92.41 -80.51 -2.26
CA MET A 1 91.11 -80.62 -1.57
C MET A 1 90.04 -80.02 -2.47
N ASN A 2 89.05 -80.85 -2.84
CA ASN A 2 87.61 -80.59 -3.06
C ASN A 2 87.15 -79.11 -3.12
N HIS A 3 86.26 -78.65 -4.00
CA HIS A 3 85.56 -79.19 -5.16
C HIS A 3 84.94 -77.97 -5.91
N ARG A 4 85.42 -77.68 -7.13
CA ARG A 4 84.65 -77.40 -8.38
C ARG A 4 83.58 -76.28 -8.35
N ILE A 5 83.81 -75.08 -8.93
CA ILE A 5 83.84 -74.65 -10.36
C ILE A 5 82.41 -74.65 -10.99
N ARG A 6 81.80 -73.51 -11.39
CA ARG A 6 81.86 -72.78 -12.71
C ARG A 6 80.92 -71.55 -12.60
N SER A 7 81.20 -70.28 -12.93
CA SER A 7 81.84 -69.56 -14.08
C SER A 7 80.79 -68.75 -14.88
N GLY A 8 81.02 -67.44 -15.06
CA GLY A 8 80.35 -66.58 -16.06
C GLY A 8 79.86 -65.24 -15.47
N HIS A 9 80.71 -64.21 -15.40
CA HIS A 9 80.78 -63.08 -16.36
C HIS A 9 79.86 -61.88 -15.98
N ILE A 10 80.53 -60.82 -15.53
CA ILE A 10 80.14 -59.39 -15.55
C ILE A 10 79.45 -59.09 -16.90
N PRO A 11 78.26 -58.43 -16.96
CA PRO A 11 78.10 -57.03 -16.54
C PRO A 11 76.68 -56.65 -16.05
N ALA A 12 76.44 -56.64 -14.73
CA ALA A 12 75.22 -56.02 -14.17
C ALA A 12 75.49 -54.68 -13.47
N ALA A 13 76.69 -54.48 -12.90
CA ALA A 13 77.02 -53.25 -12.19
C ALA A 13 77.26 -52.04 -13.12
N ILE A 14 77.71 -52.25 -14.37
CA ILE A 14 77.84 -51.16 -15.36
C ILE A 14 76.49 -50.88 -16.03
N ALA A 15 75.61 -51.88 -16.17
CA ALA A 15 74.25 -51.67 -16.65
C ALA A 15 73.40 -50.94 -15.60
N LEU A 16 73.57 -51.23 -14.30
CA LEU A 16 72.84 -50.56 -13.21
C LEU A 16 73.31 -49.11 -13.00
N VAL A 17 74.61 -48.82 -13.16
CA VAL A 17 75.15 -47.45 -13.09
C VAL A 17 74.91 -46.66 -14.37
N MET A 18 74.77 -47.31 -15.55
CA MET A 18 74.29 -46.63 -16.77
C MET A 18 72.75 -46.49 -16.83
N LEU A 19 71.96 -47.34 -16.16
CA LEU A 19 70.51 -47.15 -16.02
C LEU A 19 70.18 -46.04 -15.00
N LEU A 20 71.00 -45.87 -13.96
CA LEU A 20 70.90 -44.77 -12.99
C LEU A 20 71.35 -43.40 -13.57
N LEU A 21 71.83 -43.35 -14.82
CA LEU A 21 72.21 -42.12 -15.53
C LEU A 21 71.17 -41.66 -16.56
N PHE A 22 70.00 -42.30 -16.63
CA PHE A 22 68.86 -41.86 -17.45
C PHE A 22 67.62 -41.51 -16.60
N VAL A 23 67.81 -40.92 -15.41
CA VAL A 23 66.80 -39.97 -14.93
C VAL A 23 67.02 -38.73 -15.78
N THR A 24 66.29 -38.60 -16.89
CA THR A 24 66.18 -37.28 -17.51
C THR A 24 65.67 -36.35 -16.41
N PRO A 25 66.44 -35.35 -15.95
CA PRO A 25 65.84 -34.34 -15.10
C PRO A 25 64.60 -33.84 -15.83
N VAL A 26 63.48 -33.69 -15.11
CA VAL A 26 62.34 -32.95 -15.65
C VAL A 26 62.87 -31.54 -15.89
N MET A 27 63.30 -31.27 -17.12
CA MET A 27 63.78 -29.96 -17.51
C MET A 27 62.56 -29.11 -17.79
N ALA A 28 62.64 -27.80 -17.51
CA ALA A 28 61.69 -26.83 -18.04
C ALA A 28 62.03 -26.54 -19.51
N ASP A 29 61.14 -25.83 -20.21
CA ASP A 29 61.43 -25.25 -21.53
C ASP A 29 62.73 -24.45 -21.50
N GLU A 30 63.73 -24.89 -22.28
CA GLU A 30 65.09 -24.34 -22.26
C GLU A 30 65.16 -22.97 -22.95
N TRP A 31 64.11 -22.57 -23.68
CA TRP A 31 64.08 -21.30 -24.40
C TRP A 31 63.45 -20.18 -23.59
N VAL A 32 62.20 -20.33 -23.12
CA VAL A 32 61.49 -19.27 -22.37
C VAL A 32 61.68 -19.38 -20.87
N GLY A 33 62.02 -20.57 -20.36
CA GLY A 33 62.18 -20.83 -18.94
C GLY A 33 60.87 -21.13 -18.23
N GLY A 34 60.92 -22.04 -17.26
CA GLY A 34 59.79 -22.46 -16.43
C GLY A 34 60.26 -23.16 -15.16
N ILE A 35 59.34 -23.39 -14.22
CA ILE A 35 59.63 -24.13 -12.98
C ILE A 35 58.86 -25.45 -13.03
N PRO A 36 59.52 -26.60 -13.24
CA PRO A 36 58.85 -27.89 -13.29
C PRO A 36 58.09 -28.16 -11.99
N LEU A 37 56.90 -28.76 -12.11
CA LEU A 37 56.10 -29.08 -10.93
C LEU A 37 56.76 -30.19 -10.11
N LYS A 38 56.74 -30.05 -8.79
CA LYS A 38 57.19 -31.05 -7.84
C LYS A 38 56.16 -31.20 -6.73
N THR A 39 56.07 -32.40 -6.15
CA THR A 39 55.26 -32.62 -4.95
C THR A 39 55.78 -31.75 -3.82
N ILE A 40 54.96 -30.80 -3.39
CA ILE A 40 55.24 -29.94 -2.23
C ILE A 40 54.56 -30.45 -0.97
N GLU A 41 53.46 -31.20 -1.12
CA GLU A 41 52.71 -31.79 -0.02
C GLU A 41 52.08 -33.10 -0.49
N SER A 42 52.06 -34.09 0.41
CA SER A 42 51.35 -35.34 0.22
C SER A 42 51.02 -35.96 1.56
N GLY A 43 49.81 -36.48 1.72
CA GLY A 43 49.38 -37.05 2.99
C GLY A 43 48.19 -37.99 2.85
N VAL A 44 47.66 -38.40 3.99
CA VAL A 44 46.44 -39.20 4.10
C VAL A 44 45.51 -38.46 5.03
N VAL A 45 44.26 -38.29 4.61
CA VAL A 45 43.21 -37.64 5.38
C VAL A 45 41.90 -38.42 5.24
N SER A 46 41.00 -38.22 6.19
CA SER A 46 39.66 -38.82 6.17
C SER A 46 38.70 -38.15 5.18
N GLY A 47 38.80 -36.83 4.97
CA GLY A 47 37.82 -36.09 4.17
C GLY A 47 38.19 -35.84 2.71
N GLY A 48 39.45 -35.48 2.45
CA GLY A 48 39.99 -35.40 1.09
C GLY A 48 40.76 -34.12 0.79
N LEU A 49 40.95 -33.86 -0.51
CA LEU A 49 41.62 -32.67 -1.04
C LEU A 49 40.63 -31.83 -1.83
N TYR A 50 40.19 -30.73 -1.24
CA TYR A 50 39.36 -29.73 -1.88
C TYR A 50 40.20 -28.76 -2.71
N HIS A 51 39.67 -28.35 -3.85
CA HIS A 51 40.21 -27.25 -4.63
C HIS A 51 39.11 -26.53 -5.42
N ASP A 52 39.12 -25.19 -5.39
CA ASP A 52 38.26 -24.34 -6.22
C ASP A 52 39.01 -23.06 -6.60
N ALA A 53 38.62 -22.44 -7.72
CA ALA A 53 39.29 -21.27 -8.24
C ALA A 53 38.40 -20.34 -9.07
N ALA A 54 38.83 -19.08 -9.17
CA ALA A 54 38.45 -18.17 -10.24
C ALA A 54 39.46 -18.30 -11.39
N PHE A 55 38.97 -18.51 -12.62
CA PHE A 55 39.77 -18.71 -13.82
C PHE A 55 39.66 -17.53 -14.79
N GLY A 56 40.80 -16.91 -15.05
CA GLY A 56 40.98 -15.91 -16.10
C GLY A 56 40.30 -14.60 -15.74
N PHE A 57 40.10 -13.75 -16.75
CA PHE A 57 39.58 -12.40 -16.53
C PHE A 57 38.05 -12.33 -16.52
N ASN A 58 37.38 -13.47 -16.68
CA ASN A 58 35.94 -13.51 -16.98
C ASN A 58 35.19 -14.71 -16.40
N SER A 59 35.83 -15.59 -15.62
CA SER A 59 35.15 -16.73 -14.99
C SER A 59 35.50 -16.82 -13.51
N ALA A 60 34.71 -16.17 -12.65
CA ALA A 60 34.89 -16.30 -11.19
C ALA A 60 34.47 -17.67 -10.64
N GLY A 61 33.69 -18.44 -11.42
CA GLY A 61 32.96 -19.59 -10.92
C GLY A 61 31.79 -19.17 -10.02
N PRO A 62 31.15 -20.13 -9.32
CA PRO A 62 30.14 -19.86 -8.32
C PRO A 62 30.69 -18.96 -7.19
N ASN A 63 29.80 -18.14 -6.60
CA ASN A 63 30.07 -17.31 -5.42
C ASN A 63 31.31 -16.40 -5.55
N GLY A 64 31.62 -15.94 -6.77
CA GLY A 64 32.68 -14.98 -7.00
C GLY A 64 32.33 -13.93 -8.05
N THR A 65 33.06 -12.82 -8.01
CA THR A 65 32.92 -11.70 -8.93
C THR A 65 34.28 -11.32 -9.51
N ILE A 66 34.30 -10.94 -10.79
CA ILE A 66 35.45 -10.30 -11.42
C ILE A 66 35.02 -8.92 -11.87
N SER A 67 35.72 -7.91 -11.40
CA SER A 67 35.43 -6.50 -11.68
C SER A 67 36.70 -5.74 -12.10
N ASP A 68 36.55 -4.45 -12.38
CA ASP A 68 37.63 -3.56 -12.82
C ASP A 68 38.45 -4.12 -14.01
N GLY A 69 37.74 -4.68 -15.01
CA GLY A 69 38.36 -5.23 -16.21
C GLY A 69 39.31 -6.42 -15.96
N GLY A 70 39.06 -7.20 -14.90
CA GLY A 70 39.88 -8.35 -14.52
C GLY A 70 40.95 -8.05 -13.48
N LYS A 71 40.92 -6.86 -12.85
CA LYS A 71 41.93 -6.41 -11.87
C LYS A 71 41.49 -6.58 -10.43
N THR A 72 40.21 -6.83 -10.21
CA THR A 72 39.63 -7.17 -8.91
C THR A 72 38.89 -8.49 -9.01
N VAL A 73 39.20 -9.43 -8.12
CA VAL A 73 38.53 -10.73 -8.01
C VAL A 73 38.15 -10.94 -6.56
N GLU A 74 36.85 -11.11 -6.30
CA GLU A 74 36.33 -11.56 -5.01
C GLU A 74 35.78 -12.96 -5.17
N LYS A 75 36.14 -13.91 -4.31
CA LYS A 75 35.62 -15.27 -4.37
C LYS A 75 35.38 -15.82 -2.97
N VAL A 76 34.17 -16.32 -2.76
CA VAL A 76 33.79 -17.11 -1.59
C VAL A 76 33.95 -18.59 -1.93
N PHE A 77 34.74 -19.30 -1.14
CA PHE A 77 34.98 -20.73 -1.20
C PHE A 77 34.11 -21.41 -0.15
N THR A 78 33.22 -22.29 -0.63
CA THR A 78 32.42 -23.16 0.24
C THR A 78 33.17 -24.48 0.43
N LEU A 79 33.83 -24.60 1.58
CA LEU A 79 34.63 -25.75 1.97
C LEU A 79 33.73 -26.92 2.40
N PRO A 80 34.10 -28.15 2.09
CA PRO A 80 33.48 -29.33 2.67
C PRO A 80 33.52 -29.29 4.21
N PRO A 81 32.51 -29.88 4.89
CA PRO A 81 32.56 -30.07 6.33
C PRO A 81 33.83 -30.81 6.74
N HIS A 82 34.49 -30.31 7.78
CA HIS A 82 35.76 -30.86 8.22
C HIS A 82 35.88 -30.75 9.75
N THR A 83 36.57 -31.72 10.33
CA THR A 83 36.95 -31.77 11.74
C THR A 83 38.36 -31.22 11.97
N GLY A 84 39.16 -31.11 10.91
CA GLY A 84 40.49 -30.52 10.98
C GLY A 84 41.05 -30.18 9.60
N VAL A 85 41.78 -29.07 9.54
CA VAL A 85 42.54 -28.64 8.36
C VAL A 85 43.96 -29.21 8.49
N GLN A 86 44.36 -30.10 7.58
CA GLN A 86 45.72 -30.65 7.60
C GLN A 86 46.69 -29.73 6.87
N TRP A 87 46.25 -29.16 5.75
CA TRP A 87 47.04 -28.26 4.92
C TRP A 87 46.12 -27.35 4.11
N ALA A 88 46.43 -26.06 3.97
CA ALA A 88 45.66 -25.17 3.10
C ALA A 88 46.50 -24.01 2.56
N GLN A 89 46.35 -23.73 1.27
CA GLN A 89 47.11 -22.68 0.59
C GLN A 89 46.26 -21.93 -0.43
N LEU A 90 46.30 -20.60 -0.36
CA LEU A 90 45.68 -19.69 -1.33
C LEU A 90 46.71 -19.31 -2.38
N TYR A 91 46.37 -19.47 -3.67
CA TYR A 91 47.20 -19.15 -4.82
C TYR A 91 46.62 -17.98 -5.60
N VAL A 92 47.47 -17.03 -5.97
CA VAL A 92 47.08 -15.85 -6.75
C VAL A 92 48.03 -15.65 -7.91
N ALA A 93 47.51 -15.60 -9.14
CA ALA A 93 48.30 -15.33 -10.34
C ALA A 93 47.92 -14.00 -11.00
N VAL A 94 48.91 -13.14 -11.24
CA VAL A 94 48.75 -11.81 -11.85
C VAL A 94 49.55 -11.69 -13.14
N TYR A 95 48.89 -11.23 -14.20
CA TYR A 95 49.53 -10.96 -15.49
C TYR A 95 50.03 -9.52 -15.55
N CYS A 96 51.33 -9.33 -15.72
CA CYS A 96 51.92 -7.99 -15.81
C CYS A 96 51.74 -7.34 -17.19
N GLY A 97 51.25 -8.06 -18.19
CA GLY A 97 50.95 -7.50 -19.52
C GLY A 97 52.04 -7.72 -20.58
N ASN A 98 53.21 -8.26 -20.20
CA ASN A 98 54.31 -8.52 -21.13
C ASN A 98 55.23 -9.63 -20.63
N MET A 99 55.75 -10.46 -21.54
CA MET A 99 56.55 -11.64 -21.19
C MET A 99 57.99 -11.32 -20.72
N LYS A 100 58.51 -10.12 -21.00
CA LYS A 100 59.88 -9.69 -20.66
C LYS A 100 59.93 -8.33 -19.96
N GLU A 101 59.15 -7.36 -20.45
CA GLU A 101 59.11 -6.02 -19.85
C GLU A 101 58.67 -6.11 -18.39
N ASN A 102 59.34 -5.35 -17.54
CA ASN A 102 58.96 -5.22 -16.15
C ASN A 102 57.84 -4.18 -16.01
N ARG A 103 56.60 -4.64 -16.21
CA ARG A 103 55.40 -3.82 -16.03
C ARG A 103 54.91 -3.93 -14.60
N GLN A 104 55.11 -2.86 -13.83
CA GLN A 104 54.86 -2.89 -12.40
C GLN A 104 53.36 -2.88 -12.04
N ALA A 105 53.02 -3.56 -10.95
CA ALA A 105 51.69 -3.57 -10.34
C ALA A 105 51.82 -3.68 -8.80
N ASN A 106 50.89 -3.09 -8.07
CA ASN A 106 50.66 -3.43 -6.65
C ASN A 106 49.57 -4.50 -6.59
N LEU A 107 49.73 -5.47 -5.72
CA LEU A 107 48.77 -6.55 -5.48
C LEU A 107 48.37 -6.53 -4.00
N GLU A 108 47.09 -6.38 -3.73
CA GLU A 108 46.47 -6.49 -2.41
C GLU A 108 45.66 -7.80 -2.36
N ILE A 109 45.86 -8.61 -1.34
CA ILE A 109 45.10 -9.84 -1.07
C ILE A 109 44.49 -9.73 0.31
N GLN A 110 43.18 -9.91 0.43
CA GLN A 110 42.47 -9.98 1.70
C GLN A 110 41.83 -11.37 1.83
N PHE A 111 41.92 -11.98 3.00
CA PHE A 111 41.34 -13.30 3.28
C PHE A 111 40.53 -13.27 4.57
N GLY A 112 39.32 -13.82 4.53
CA GLY A 112 38.42 -13.98 5.67
C GLY A 112 38.07 -15.46 5.84
N GLY A 113 38.42 -16.03 6.99
CA GLY A 113 38.33 -17.48 7.22
C GLY A 113 37.35 -17.91 8.31
N ASP A 114 36.65 -16.98 8.94
CA ASP A 114 35.75 -17.15 10.09
C ASP A 114 34.26 -17.04 9.74
N GLY A 115 33.91 -17.00 8.45
CA GLY A 115 32.53 -17.02 7.99
C GLY A 115 31.78 -15.69 8.11
N ASP A 116 32.43 -14.62 8.58
CA ASP A 116 31.82 -13.31 8.77
C ASP A 116 31.96 -12.37 7.54
N SER A 117 31.42 -11.15 7.66
CA SER A 117 31.52 -10.14 6.61
C SER A 117 32.88 -9.41 6.56
N SER A 118 33.80 -9.68 7.49
CA SER A 118 35.10 -9.05 7.61
C SER A 118 36.22 -9.81 6.87
N TYR A 119 37.40 -9.18 6.77
CA TYR A 119 38.63 -9.80 6.27
C TYR A 119 39.65 -9.80 7.40
N SER A 120 39.99 -10.99 7.89
CA SER A 120 40.85 -11.15 9.07
C SER A 120 42.34 -11.02 8.75
N GLN A 121 42.75 -11.17 7.48
CA GLN A 121 44.13 -11.04 7.04
C GLN A 121 44.26 -10.24 5.73
N THR A 122 45.33 -9.45 5.59
CA THR A 122 45.68 -8.73 4.34
C THR A 122 47.17 -8.83 4.03
N TRP A 123 47.52 -9.11 2.78
CA TRP A 123 48.87 -9.09 2.24
C TRP A 123 48.98 -8.07 1.10
N ASN A 124 50.18 -7.47 0.95
CA ASN A 124 50.46 -6.50 -0.09
C ASN A 124 51.80 -6.83 -0.75
N GLU A 125 51.79 -7.04 -2.07
CA GLU A 125 52.98 -7.33 -2.87
C GLU A 125 53.24 -6.20 -3.89
N HIS A 126 54.51 -5.92 -4.16
CA HIS A 126 54.91 -4.99 -5.21
C HIS A 126 55.62 -5.75 -6.35
N LEU A 127 54.95 -5.86 -7.49
CA LEU A 127 55.36 -6.69 -8.62
C LEU A 127 56.35 -5.92 -9.51
N ASP A 128 57.61 -5.83 -9.09
CA ASP A 128 58.68 -5.09 -9.77
C ASP A 128 59.92 -5.97 -9.98
N THR A 129 59.89 -6.84 -10.98
CA THR A 129 60.97 -7.80 -11.23
C THR A 129 61.23 -7.93 -12.73
N GLU A 130 62.47 -7.93 -13.19
CA GLU A 130 62.75 -8.11 -14.63
C GLU A 130 62.69 -9.60 -15.03
N TYR A 131 62.37 -9.90 -16.29
CA TYR A 131 62.39 -11.26 -16.83
C TYR A 131 63.12 -11.35 -18.17
N GLY A 132 64.04 -12.32 -18.28
CA GLY A 132 64.78 -12.59 -19.50
C GLY A 132 64.70 -14.06 -19.88
N PHE A 133 64.40 -14.34 -21.15
CA PHE A 133 64.34 -15.71 -21.69
C PHE A 133 65.74 -16.36 -21.68
N PRO A 134 65.90 -17.58 -21.13
CA PRO A 134 67.15 -18.32 -21.14
C PRO A 134 67.75 -18.51 -22.54
N GLY A 135 66.93 -18.78 -23.55
CA GLY A 135 67.35 -18.91 -24.95
C GLY A 135 67.98 -17.65 -25.56
N GLU A 136 67.79 -16.49 -24.91
CA GLU A 136 68.41 -15.20 -25.26
C GLU A 136 69.55 -14.80 -24.30
N GLY A 137 69.95 -15.69 -23.39
CA GLY A 137 70.97 -15.44 -22.36
C GLY A 137 70.42 -14.78 -21.08
N GLY A 138 69.10 -14.74 -20.90
CA GLY A 138 68.46 -14.29 -19.66
C GLY A 138 68.53 -15.31 -18.53
N SER A 139 68.19 -14.90 -17.30
CA SER A 139 68.24 -15.75 -16.11
C SER A 139 67.08 -16.74 -15.99
N GLY A 140 66.00 -16.57 -16.77
CA GLY A 140 64.81 -17.41 -16.70
C GLY A 140 63.94 -17.12 -15.46
N PRO A 141 63.24 -18.15 -14.93
CA PRO A 141 62.37 -18.07 -13.75
C PRO A 141 62.96 -17.30 -12.58
N VAL A 142 62.14 -16.47 -11.94
CA VAL A 142 62.55 -15.71 -10.75
C VAL A 142 61.76 -16.20 -9.54
N ASP A 143 62.47 -16.52 -8.47
CA ASP A 143 61.94 -16.86 -7.15
C ASP A 143 61.64 -15.57 -6.37
N LEU A 144 60.45 -15.48 -5.79
CA LEU A 144 59.95 -14.32 -5.05
C LEU A 144 59.66 -14.66 -3.58
N ASP A 145 60.26 -15.72 -3.04
CA ASP A 145 60.04 -16.26 -1.68
C ASP A 145 58.67 -16.97 -1.54
N ASN A 146 57.58 -16.21 -1.42
CA ASN A 146 56.21 -16.73 -1.41
C ASN A 146 55.57 -16.75 -2.80
N GLY A 147 56.39 -16.75 -3.85
CA GLY A 147 55.91 -16.70 -5.22
C GLY A 147 56.99 -16.93 -6.26
N SER A 148 56.60 -16.83 -7.52
CA SER A 148 57.51 -16.86 -8.65
C SER A 148 57.04 -15.96 -9.78
N ARG A 149 57.98 -15.41 -10.56
CA ARG A 149 57.68 -14.83 -11.86
C ARG A 149 58.22 -15.76 -12.95
N VAL A 150 57.33 -16.17 -13.85
CA VAL A 150 57.70 -16.88 -15.07
C VAL A 150 57.08 -16.19 -16.28
N THR A 151 57.93 -15.64 -17.12
CA THR A 151 57.60 -14.75 -18.24
C THR A 151 56.75 -13.56 -17.76
N GLY A 152 55.51 -13.40 -18.23
CA GLY A 152 54.62 -12.29 -17.86
C GLY A 152 53.69 -12.56 -16.68
N ASP A 153 53.77 -13.72 -16.03
CA ASP A 153 52.86 -14.09 -14.95
C ASP A 153 53.64 -14.18 -13.62
N TYR A 154 53.09 -13.53 -12.60
CA TYR A 154 53.47 -13.69 -11.20
C TYR A 154 52.51 -14.69 -10.57
N LEU A 155 53.02 -15.69 -9.85
CA LEU A 155 52.23 -16.64 -9.07
C LEU A 155 52.68 -16.54 -7.61
N TYR A 156 51.80 -16.10 -6.73
CA TYR A 156 52.01 -16.05 -5.28
C TYR A 156 51.19 -17.11 -4.57
N TRP A 157 51.63 -17.49 -3.37
CA TRP A 157 50.91 -18.40 -2.52
C TRP A 157 51.04 -18.07 -1.03
N TYR A 158 49.97 -18.34 -0.28
CA TYR A 158 49.83 -17.97 1.13
C TYR A 158 49.31 -19.16 1.94
N ASP A 159 50.00 -19.50 3.03
CA ASP A 159 49.51 -20.48 4.02
C ASP A 159 48.33 -19.86 4.78
N VAL A 160 47.17 -20.51 4.66
CA VAL A 160 45.91 -20.07 5.27
C VAL A 160 45.33 -21.12 6.22
N LYS A 161 46.08 -22.18 6.53
CA LYS A 161 45.61 -23.30 7.36
C LYS A 161 45.00 -22.84 8.68
N ASP A 162 45.72 -22.04 9.45
CA ASP A 162 45.29 -21.60 10.79
C ASP A 162 44.27 -20.44 10.73
N MET A 163 43.98 -19.93 9.52
CA MET A 163 43.01 -18.86 9.29
C MET A 163 41.61 -19.41 8.98
N ILE A 164 41.50 -20.65 8.50
CA ILE A 164 40.24 -21.32 8.21
C ILE A 164 39.60 -21.80 9.52
N ARG A 165 38.46 -21.21 9.86
CA ARG A 165 37.66 -21.48 11.08
C ARG A 165 36.19 -21.78 10.78
N ASP A 166 35.77 -21.58 9.54
CA ASP A 166 34.42 -21.80 9.05
C ASP A 166 34.44 -22.55 7.71
N THR A 167 33.29 -23.05 7.26
CA THR A 167 33.13 -23.71 5.95
C THR A 167 32.87 -22.70 4.83
N SER A 168 32.57 -21.44 5.13
CA SER A 168 32.47 -20.36 4.14
C SER A 168 33.62 -19.38 4.32
N VAL A 169 34.66 -19.49 3.48
CA VAL A 169 35.83 -18.59 3.53
C VAL A 169 35.90 -17.76 2.27
N LYS A 170 36.53 -16.59 2.29
CA LYS A 170 36.55 -15.68 1.14
C LYS A 170 37.91 -15.03 0.92
N ALA A 171 38.20 -14.72 -0.33
CA ALA A 171 39.37 -13.96 -0.74
C ALA A 171 38.98 -12.79 -1.66
N LEU A 172 39.54 -11.62 -1.39
CA LEU A 172 39.46 -10.44 -2.27
C LEU A 172 40.87 -10.07 -2.74
N VAL A 173 41.06 -10.06 -4.04
CA VAL A 173 42.35 -9.79 -4.69
C VAL A 173 42.19 -8.57 -5.59
N LYS A 174 43.02 -7.55 -5.39
CA LYS A 174 43.00 -6.31 -6.16
C LYS A 174 44.39 -5.99 -6.68
N THR A 175 44.45 -5.44 -7.88
CA THR A 175 45.68 -4.87 -8.42
C THR A 175 45.53 -3.40 -8.76
N SER A 176 46.57 -2.63 -8.52
CA SER A 176 46.59 -1.20 -8.84
C SER A 176 47.92 -0.78 -9.47
N LYS A 177 47.90 0.34 -10.18
CA LYS A 177 49.10 0.93 -10.76
C LYS A 177 49.92 1.59 -9.64
N PRO A 178 51.22 1.29 -9.47
CA PRO A 178 52.04 1.91 -8.44
C PRO A 178 52.13 3.43 -8.59
N GLU A 179 52.09 4.15 -7.47
CA GLU A 179 52.20 5.60 -7.46
C GLU A 179 53.52 6.06 -8.08
N GLY A 180 53.46 7.01 -9.01
CA GLY A 180 54.64 7.52 -9.74
C GLY A 180 55.15 6.65 -10.89
N TYR A 181 54.63 5.43 -11.10
CA TYR A 181 55.02 4.59 -12.23
C TYR A 181 54.46 5.15 -13.55
N THR A 182 55.32 5.40 -14.54
CA THR A 182 54.93 5.99 -15.84
C THR A 182 54.77 4.97 -16.97
N GLY A 183 55.16 3.71 -16.74
CA GLY A 183 55.02 2.64 -17.74
C GLY A 183 53.60 2.10 -17.87
N THR A 184 53.43 1.12 -18.78
CA THR A 184 52.14 0.47 -19.05
C THR A 184 51.75 -0.46 -17.90
N PHE A 185 50.49 -0.36 -17.45
CA PHE A 185 49.89 -1.20 -16.42
C PHE A 185 48.85 -2.14 -17.03
N ASP A 186 48.93 -3.43 -16.73
CA ASP A 186 47.93 -4.44 -17.09
C ASP A 186 47.30 -5.02 -15.81
N GLY A 187 48.06 -5.76 -15.00
CA GLY A 187 47.64 -6.17 -13.64
C GLY A 187 46.49 -7.17 -13.60
N ARG A 188 45.96 -7.67 -14.72
CA ARG A 188 44.80 -8.56 -14.67
C ARG A 188 45.13 -9.89 -13.99
N ILE A 189 44.20 -10.38 -13.16
CA ILE A 189 44.34 -11.57 -12.34
C ILE A 189 43.92 -12.80 -13.16
N LYS A 190 44.80 -13.80 -13.29
CA LYS A 190 44.56 -15.02 -14.06
C LYS A 190 44.06 -16.18 -13.21
N LEU A 191 44.38 -16.24 -11.92
CA LEU A 191 44.00 -17.33 -11.05
C LEU A 191 43.85 -16.82 -9.62
N VAL A 192 42.76 -17.17 -8.95
CA VAL A 192 42.65 -17.11 -7.48
C VAL A 192 42.12 -18.47 -7.06
N ALA A 193 42.95 -19.31 -6.43
CA ALA A 193 42.62 -20.69 -6.13
C ALA A 193 42.89 -21.02 -4.66
N LEU A 194 41.97 -21.72 -4.01
CA LEU A 194 42.18 -22.27 -2.67
C LEU A 194 42.29 -23.79 -2.79
N VAL A 195 43.35 -24.36 -2.21
CA VAL A 195 43.56 -25.81 -2.11
C VAL A 195 43.68 -26.17 -0.64
N PHE A 196 42.93 -27.20 -0.21
CA PHE A 196 42.67 -27.47 1.20
C PHE A 196 42.52 -28.98 1.43
N ALA A 197 43.40 -29.58 2.23
CA ALA A 197 43.37 -30.98 2.63
C ALA A 197 42.83 -31.12 4.05
N TYR A 198 41.88 -32.04 4.27
CA TYR A 198 41.06 -32.01 5.47
C TYR A 198 40.62 -33.36 6.00
N GLU A 199 40.48 -33.41 7.32
CA GLU A 199 39.82 -34.49 8.03
C GLU A 199 38.32 -34.20 8.07
N ASP A 200 37.48 -35.18 7.76
CA ASP A 200 36.02 -35.13 7.99
C ASP A 200 35.59 -36.01 9.16
N GLY A 201 36.53 -36.80 9.72
CA GLY A 201 36.29 -37.73 10.81
C GLY A 201 35.78 -39.10 10.36
N SER A 202 35.78 -39.38 9.06
CA SER A 202 35.45 -40.69 8.50
C SER A 202 36.57 -41.73 8.66
N THR A 203 36.26 -42.99 8.37
CA THR A 203 37.23 -44.10 8.34
C THR A 203 37.95 -44.23 6.99
N ASP A 204 37.55 -43.44 5.99
CA ASP A 204 38.16 -43.45 4.67
C ASP A 204 39.62 -43.00 4.74
N GLN A 205 40.43 -43.51 3.83
CA GLN A 205 41.78 -43.04 3.62
C GLN A 205 41.89 -42.40 2.25
N VAL A 206 41.81 -41.07 2.20
CA VAL A 206 42.11 -40.30 1.00
C VAL A 206 43.58 -39.92 1.01
N HIS A 207 44.36 -40.62 0.19
CA HIS A 207 45.73 -40.25 -0.12
C HIS A 207 45.72 -39.11 -1.13
N TYR A 208 46.49 -38.04 -0.87
CA TYR A 208 46.56 -36.91 -1.78
C TYR A 208 48.00 -36.46 -2.03
N TRP A 209 48.20 -35.85 -3.19
CA TRP A 209 49.45 -35.23 -3.61
C TRP A 209 49.20 -33.89 -4.29
N ILE A 210 50.00 -32.90 -3.94
CA ILE A 210 49.94 -31.55 -4.50
C ILE A 210 51.28 -31.27 -5.17
N ASN A 211 51.27 -31.20 -6.50
CA ASN A 211 52.42 -30.81 -7.28
C ASN A 211 52.31 -29.33 -7.65
N GLN A 212 53.26 -28.51 -7.19
CA GLN A 212 53.34 -27.08 -7.45
C GLN A 212 54.56 -26.77 -8.33
N GLY A 213 54.39 -25.83 -9.25
CA GLY A 213 55.44 -25.27 -10.09
C GLY A 213 54.97 -23.97 -10.75
N HIS A 214 55.61 -23.64 -11.88
CA HIS A 214 55.20 -22.55 -12.76
C HIS A 214 55.80 -22.85 -14.15
N ASP A 215 55.50 -24.03 -14.67
CA ASP A 215 56.13 -24.52 -15.88
C ASP A 215 55.43 -24.01 -17.14
N VAL A 216 56.17 -23.92 -18.24
CA VAL A 216 55.68 -23.34 -19.51
C VAL A 216 56.08 -24.23 -20.66
N ALA A 217 55.11 -24.73 -21.42
CA ALA A 217 55.32 -25.23 -22.76
C ALA A 217 55.04 -24.10 -23.77
N SER A 218 56.05 -23.71 -24.55
CA SER A 218 55.95 -22.60 -25.49
C SER A 218 56.20 -23.01 -26.94
N GLY A 219 55.67 -22.23 -27.89
CA GLY A 219 56.00 -22.40 -29.30
C GLY A 219 57.47 -22.10 -29.64
N ASN A 220 58.25 -21.59 -28.70
CA ASN A 220 59.66 -21.28 -28.90
C ASN A 220 60.57 -22.49 -28.65
N ASP A 221 60.09 -23.49 -27.90
CA ASP A 221 60.70 -24.80 -27.78
C ASP A 221 59.68 -25.89 -28.19
N PRO A 222 59.42 -26.06 -29.50
CA PRO A 222 58.38 -26.98 -29.98
C PRO A 222 58.68 -28.46 -29.69
N GLY A 223 59.89 -28.79 -29.22
CA GLY A 223 60.26 -30.14 -28.80
C GLY A 223 59.97 -30.41 -27.32
N TYR A 224 59.60 -29.38 -26.56
CA TYR A 224 59.36 -29.49 -25.13
C TYR A 224 58.06 -30.22 -24.84
N ILE A 225 58.15 -31.26 -24.00
CA ILE A 225 57.01 -31.95 -23.40
C ILE A 225 57.17 -31.78 -21.89
N GLY A 226 56.29 -30.98 -21.31
CA GLY A 226 56.21 -30.82 -19.86
C GLY A 226 55.70 -32.09 -19.21
N LYS A 227 56.22 -32.40 -18.02
CA LYS A 227 55.87 -33.62 -17.29
C LYS A 227 55.84 -33.36 -15.78
N THR A 228 54.81 -33.87 -15.12
CA THR A 228 54.73 -33.97 -13.66
C THR A 228 54.39 -35.40 -13.26
N SER A 229 54.98 -35.89 -12.18
CA SER A 229 54.84 -37.28 -11.73
C SER A 229 54.38 -37.32 -10.27
N PHE A 230 53.45 -38.23 -9.99
CA PHE A 230 53.00 -38.56 -8.64
C PHE A 230 53.54 -39.94 -8.27
N ASP A 231 54.34 -40.02 -7.20
CA ASP A 231 54.86 -41.28 -6.68
C ASP A 231 53.79 -41.95 -5.80
N ILE A 232 53.16 -42.98 -6.36
CA ILE A 232 52.11 -43.75 -5.69
C ILE A 232 52.62 -45.10 -5.17
N SER A 233 53.93 -45.35 -5.21
CA SER A 233 54.52 -46.60 -4.75
C SER A 233 54.29 -46.89 -3.25
N GLY A 234 53.94 -45.85 -2.48
CA GLY A 234 53.59 -45.93 -1.06
C GLY A 234 52.16 -46.39 -0.75
N LEU A 235 51.28 -46.57 -1.74
CA LEU A 235 49.90 -46.99 -1.50
C LEU A 235 49.79 -48.42 -0.94
N GLY A 236 50.63 -49.37 -1.35
CA GLY A 236 50.57 -50.78 -0.89
C GLY A 236 49.56 -51.65 -1.67
N GLU A 237 49.20 -52.83 -1.15
CA GLU A 237 48.15 -53.72 -1.73
C GLU A 237 46.73 -53.27 -1.31
N VAL A 238 46.41 -51.98 -1.43
CA VAL A 238 45.03 -51.48 -1.24
C VAL A 238 44.31 -51.48 -2.58
N ASP A 239 43.04 -51.88 -2.57
CA ASP A 239 42.13 -51.76 -3.72
C ASP A 239 41.46 -50.37 -3.61
N PRO A 240 41.85 -49.38 -4.41
CA PRO A 240 41.28 -48.04 -4.33
C PRO A 240 39.82 -48.04 -4.81
N ASP A 241 38.97 -47.28 -4.12
CA ASP A 241 37.57 -47.10 -4.52
C ASP A 241 37.43 -46.01 -5.59
N SER A 242 38.29 -45.00 -5.56
CA SER A 242 38.35 -43.92 -6.55
C SER A 242 39.76 -43.34 -6.66
N ALA A 243 40.08 -42.78 -7.84
CA ALA A 243 41.30 -42.00 -8.03
C ALA A 243 41.10 -40.90 -9.08
N GLU A 244 41.49 -39.68 -8.74
CA GLU A 244 41.24 -38.49 -9.55
C GLU A 244 42.50 -37.63 -9.71
N LEU A 245 42.79 -37.26 -10.96
CA LEU A 245 43.83 -36.31 -11.32
C LEU A 245 43.18 -34.98 -11.76
N THR A 246 43.53 -33.88 -11.10
CA THR A 246 43.08 -32.53 -11.47
C THR A 246 44.26 -31.60 -11.74
N ILE A 247 44.16 -30.71 -12.71
CA ILE A 247 45.15 -29.68 -12.98
C ILE A 247 44.52 -28.30 -13.08
N PHE A 248 45.24 -27.26 -12.64
CA PHE A 248 44.92 -25.87 -12.96
C PHE A 248 46.01 -25.30 -13.88
N HIS A 249 45.63 -24.82 -15.06
CA HIS A 249 46.54 -24.28 -16.07
C HIS A 249 46.28 -22.80 -16.33
N MET A 250 47.29 -22.06 -16.79
CA MET A 250 47.21 -20.64 -17.17
C MET A 250 47.44 -20.45 -18.68
N ALA A 251 46.46 -20.90 -19.46
CA ALA A 251 46.48 -20.84 -20.92
C ALA A 251 45.10 -20.50 -21.50
N SER A 252 45.07 -19.95 -22.71
CA SER A 252 43.83 -19.63 -23.44
C SER A 252 43.17 -20.84 -24.11
N ALA A 253 43.85 -21.98 -24.15
CA ALA A 253 43.37 -23.24 -24.70
C ALA A 253 44.10 -24.41 -24.04
N ASN A 254 43.51 -25.60 -24.15
CA ASN A 254 44.14 -26.84 -23.69
C ASN A 254 45.41 -27.18 -24.49
N ALA A 255 46.35 -27.83 -23.80
CA ALA A 255 47.49 -28.48 -24.40
C ALA A 255 47.07 -29.80 -25.09
N ASP A 256 47.97 -30.35 -25.90
CA ASP A 256 47.96 -31.79 -26.15
C ASP A 256 48.44 -32.47 -24.86
N MET A 257 47.65 -33.39 -24.31
CA MET A 257 47.85 -33.94 -22.97
C MET A 257 47.82 -35.47 -22.96
N TRP A 258 48.60 -36.06 -22.05
CA TRP A 258 48.67 -37.49 -21.82
C TRP A 258 48.74 -37.83 -20.33
N ILE A 259 48.14 -38.96 -19.95
CA ILE A 259 48.33 -39.59 -18.64
C ILE A 259 48.93 -40.97 -18.87
N ASN A 260 50.10 -41.24 -18.26
CA ASN A 260 50.88 -42.46 -18.47
C ASN A 260 51.06 -42.82 -19.97
N GLY A 261 51.31 -41.79 -20.79
CA GLY A 261 51.49 -41.92 -22.25
C GLY A 261 50.21 -42.14 -23.07
N LYS A 262 49.01 -42.20 -22.43
CA LYS A 262 47.72 -42.27 -23.13
C LYS A 262 47.15 -40.88 -23.31
N SER A 263 46.75 -40.53 -24.54
CA SER A 263 46.19 -39.21 -24.85
C SER A 263 44.87 -39.00 -24.13
N VAL A 264 44.71 -37.82 -23.53
CA VAL A 264 43.49 -37.40 -22.83
C VAL A 264 43.00 -36.05 -23.35
N THR A 265 41.70 -35.82 -23.24
CA THR A 265 41.06 -34.54 -23.55
C THR A 265 40.51 -33.93 -22.27
N GLY A 266 40.63 -32.61 -22.12
CA GLY A 266 40.07 -31.87 -20.99
C GLY A 266 38.86 -31.02 -21.38
N THR A 267 37.87 -30.89 -20.49
CA THR A 267 36.61 -30.14 -20.73
C THR A 267 36.08 -29.38 -19.51
N SER A 268 36.88 -29.20 -18.44
CA SER A 268 36.42 -28.54 -17.20
C SER A 268 36.66 -27.01 -17.28
N PRO A 269 36.26 -26.17 -16.31
CA PRO A 269 35.96 -24.76 -16.58
C PRO A 269 37.16 -24.01 -17.21
N GLN A 270 36.89 -23.28 -18.30
CA GLN A 270 37.89 -22.54 -19.07
C GLN A 270 37.54 -21.04 -19.06
N GLY A 271 38.38 -20.25 -18.39
CA GLY A 271 38.38 -18.79 -18.46
C GLY A 271 39.27 -18.27 -19.60
N SER A 272 39.38 -16.94 -19.75
CA SER A 272 40.08 -16.35 -20.91
C SER A 272 41.56 -16.69 -21.04
N TYR A 273 42.25 -17.07 -19.96
CA TYR A 273 43.69 -17.39 -19.94
C TYR A 273 44.09 -18.34 -18.80
N SER A 274 43.14 -19.12 -18.28
CA SER A 274 43.36 -20.21 -17.33
C SER A 274 42.13 -21.09 -17.26
N GLY A 275 42.29 -22.29 -16.72
CA GLY A 275 41.20 -23.24 -16.58
C GLY A 275 41.62 -24.45 -15.75
N SER A 276 40.70 -25.40 -15.63
CA SER A 276 40.91 -26.67 -14.96
C SER A 276 40.60 -27.83 -15.89
N ASN A 277 41.31 -28.95 -15.72
CA ASN A 277 40.95 -30.24 -16.30
C ASN A 277 41.06 -31.33 -15.25
N GLN A 278 40.15 -32.30 -15.29
CA GLN A 278 40.01 -33.36 -14.30
C GLN A 278 39.75 -34.69 -15.01
N TRP A 279 40.34 -35.76 -14.48
CA TRP A 279 40.23 -37.11 -15.04
C TRP A 279 40.15 -38.17 -13.93
N ASP A 280 39.26 -39.14 -14.13
CA ASP A 280 39.31 -40.41 -13.40
C ASP A 280 40.51 -41.22 -13.89
N VAL A 281 41.38 -41.60 -12.95
CA VAL A 281 42.63 -42.33 -13.18
C VAL A 281 42.67 -43.65 -12.41
N LEU A 282 41.54 -44.16 -11.93
CA LEU A 282 41.44 -45.39 -11.15
C LEU A 282 42.08 -46.59 -11.86
N ASP A 283 41.78 -46.75 -13.16
CA ASP A 283 42.34 -47.80 -14.02
C ASP A 283 43.89 -47.72 -14.19
N GLN A 284 44.52 -46.66 -13.69
CA GLN A 284 45.95 -46.37 -13.84
C GLN A 284 46.73 -46.53 -12.51
N ILE A 285 46.06 -46.78 -11.39
CA ILE A 285 46.66 -46.94 -10.06
C ILE A 285 47.51 -48.23 -9.92
N GLY A 286 47.42 -49.17 -10.88
CA GLY A 286 48.26 -50.37 -10.94
C GLY A 286 49.74 -50.14 -11.31
N GLU A 287 50.17 -48.90 -11.54
CA GLU A 287 51.56 -48.51 -11.83
C GLU A 287 52.26 -47.94 -10.58
N SER A 288 53.60 -47.84 -10.58
CA SER A 288 54.33 -47.22 -9.46
C SER A 288 54.27 -45.68 -9.43
N SER A 289 53.70 -45.06 -10.47
CA SER A 289 53.59 -43.61 -10.60
C SER A 289 52.46 -43.23 -11.57
N ILE A 290 51.80 -42.09 -11.35
CA ILE A 290 50.97 -41.43 -12.37
C ILE A 290 51.76 -40.27 -12.96
N ASN A 291 51.90 -40.26 -14.29
CA ASN A 291 52.63 -39.25 -15.04
C ASN A 291 51.66 -38.44 -15.88
N PHE A 292 51.57 -37.13 -15.63
CA PHE A 292 50.84 -36.20 -16.49
C PHE A 292 51.82 -35.45 -17.39
N GLU A 293 51.60 -35.53 -18.69
CA GLU A 293 52.47 -34.96 -19.73
C GLU A 293 51.65 -33.99 -20.60
N TYR A 294 52.25 -32.87 -21.00
CA TYR A 294 51.59 -31.84 -21.80
C TYR A 294 52.54 -31.17 -22.78
N GLN A 295 51.99 -30.80 -23.93
CA GLN A 295 52.68 -30.04 -24.97
C GLN A 295 51.76 -28.94 -25.49
N ASN A 296 52.30 -27.76 -25.78
CA ASN A 296 51.49 -26.63 -26.23
C ASN A 296 50.85 -26.92 -27.60
N ALA A 297 49.52 -26.87 -27.68
CA ALA A 297 48.81 -26.96 -28.95
C ALA A 297 48.82 -25.61 -29.70
N VAL A 298 48.65 -24.49 -28.96
CA VAL A 298 48.66 -23.13 -29.49
C VAL A 298 49.34 -22.19 -28.50
N GLY A 299 50.33 -21.41 -28.95
CA GLY A 299 50.94 -20.35 -28.16
C GLY A 299 51.69 -20.88 -26.92
N TYR A 300 51.24 -20.45 -25.74
CA TYR A 300 51.83 -20.79 -24.44
C TYR A 300 50.83 -21.60 -23.61
N TYR A 301 51.28 -22.73 -23.07
CA TYR A 301 50.55 -23.49 -22.07
C TYR A 301 51.34 -23.50 -20.77
N LYS A 302 50.75 -23.01 -19.68
CA LYS A 302 51.42 -22.93 -18.39
C LYS A 302 50.73 -23.79 -17.36
N LEU A 303 51.51 -24.51 -16.57
CA LEU A 303 50.99 -25.39 -15.53
C LEU A 303 51.58 -24.99 -14.18
N PRO A 304 50.80 -24.29 -13.32
CA PRO A 304 51.22 -24.02 -11.95
C PRO A 304 50.88 -25.13 -10.96
N LEU A 305 49.77 -25.86 -11.15
CA LEU A 305 49.25 -26.79 -10.14
C LEU A 305 48.71 -28.08 -10.76
N ALA A 306 49.02 -29.21 -10.12
CA ALA A 306 48.45 -30.51 -10.41
C ALA A 306 48.21 -31.29 -9.10
N PHE A 307 47.08 -31.97 -9.01
CA PHE A 307 46.59 -32.66 -7.82
C PHE A 307 46.26 -34.11 -8.17
N LEU A 308 46.57 -35.04 -7.28
CA LEU A 308 46.11 -36.42 -7.33
C LEU A 308 45.45 -36.76 -5.99
N SER A 309 44.24 -37.33 -6.03
CA SER A 309 43.57 -37.92 -4.86
C SER A 309 43.22 -39.38 -5.13
N VAL A 310 43.40 -40.25 -4.13
CA VAL A 310 43.09 -41.69 -4.20
C VAL A 310 42.40 -42.09 -2.91
N GLN A 311 41.16 -42.55 -2.99
CA GLN A 311 40.37 -42.99 -1.84
C GLN A 311 40.47 -44.51 -1.68
N CYS A 312 40.78 -44.97 -0.47
CA CYS A 312 40.83 -46.37 -0.07
C CYS A 312 39.95 -46.55 1.18
N SER A 313 38.90 -47.38 1.10
CA SER A 313 38.07 -47.71 2.26
C SER A 313 38.78 -48.69 3.20
N ASN A 314 38.74 -48.40 4.51
CA ASN A 314 39.24 -49.26 5.57
C ASN A 314 38.06 -49.77 6.42
N GLU A 315 37.24 -50.65 5.89
CA GLU A 315 36.11 -51.21 6.66
C GLU A 315 36.38 -52.63 7.19
N PRO A 316 36.30 -52.87 8.52
CA PRO A 316 36.21 -54.19 9.08
C PRO A 316 34.78 -54.72 8.89
N SER A 317 34.57 -55.54 7.87
CA SER A 317 33.55 -56.60 7.76
C SER A 317 32.24 -56.43 8.56
N GLY A 318 31.22 -55.82 7.94
CA GLY A 318 29.83 -56.32 7.99
C GLY A 318 28.92 -55.91 9.15
N LEU A 319 29.22 -54.87 9.92
CA LEU A 319 28.25 -54.25 10.86
C LEU A 319 27.71 -52.97 10.22
N LEU A 320 26.39 -52.90 10.01
CA LEU A 320 25.74 -51.71 9.44
C LEU A 320 25.26 -50.76 10.58
N PRO A 321 25.32 -49.43 10.39
CA PRO A 321 24.63 -48.46 11.26
C PRO A 321 23.09 -48.61 11.15
N ASP A 322 22.34 -47.90 12.00
CA ASP A 322 20.87 -47.77 11.94
C ASP A 322 20.54 -46.33 12.35
N LEU A 323 20.42 -45.43 11.37
CA LEU A 323 20.27 -44.01 11.62
C LEU A 323 18.80 -43.67 11.84
N THR A 324 18.51 -43.04 12.97
CA THR A 324 17.13 -42.70 13.32
C THR A 324 17.05 -41.36 14.02
N ILE A 325 15.92 -40.67 13.82
CA ILE A 325 15.57 -39.49 14.62
C ILE A 325 14.68 -39.98 15.77
N ALA A 326 15.30 -40.31 16.92
CA ALA A 326 14.58 -40.82 18.09
C ALA A 326 14.10 -39.71 19.03
N GLY A 327 14.21 -38.44 18.63
CA GLY A 327 13.78 -37.27 19.40
C GLY A 327 12.72 -36.48 18.68
N THR A 328 12.82 -35.16 18.76
CA THR A 328 11.83 -34.24 18.20
C THR A 328 12.46 -33.27 17.22
N VAL A 329 11.69 -32.93 16.19
CA VAL A 329 11.92 -31.81 15.27
C VAL A 329 11.01 -30.68 15.71
N ASN A 330 11.57 -29.55 16.15
CA ASN A 330 10.77 -28.39 16.55
C ASN A 330 11.49 -27.09 16.20
N PRO A 331 10.76 -26.01 15.86
CA PRO A 331 11.34 -24.67 15.87
C PRO A 331 11.84 -24.29 17.27
N VAL A 332 12.58 -23.19 17.36
CA VAL A 332 13.03 -22.59 18.62
C VAL A 332 12.35 -21.23 18.77
N PRO A 333 11.41 -21.07 19.73
CA PRO A 333 10.91 -22.07 20.66
C PRO A 333 9.95 -23.07 20.01
N SER A 334 9.72 -24.21 20.67
CA SER A 334 9.02 -25.35 20.08
C SER A 334 7.54 -25.15 19.77
N THR A 335 6.96 -23.99 20.05
CA THR A 335 5.52 -23.77 20.00
C THR A 335 5.06 -22.95 18.80
N ALA A 336 5.95 -22.25 18.10
CA ALA A 336 5.60 -21.39 16.96
C ALA A 336 6.74 -21.29 15.94
N VAL A 337 6.37 -20.90 14.72
CA VAL A 337 7.29 -20.37 13.71
C VAL A 337 7.04 -18.87 13.63
N PHE A 338 8.08 -18.06 13.55
CA PHE A 338 7.97 -16.61 13.57
C PHE A 338 7.93 -16.01 12.17
N ALA A 339 7.03 -15.06 11.98
CA ALA A 339 6.95 -14.20 10.81
C ALA A 339 8.02 -13.10 10.86
N ARG A 340 8.33 -12.49 9.71
CA ARG A 340 9.31 -11.41 9.50
C ARG A 340 10.76 -11.78 9.79
N GLU A 341 11.06 -13.07 10.03
CA GLU A 341 12.39 -13.54 10.40
C GLU A 341 12.68 -14.98 9.92
N PRO A 342 13.96 -15.37 9.79
CA PRO A 342 14.34 -16.77 9.62
C PRO A 342 14.15 -17.55 10.93
N ASN A 343 13.93 -18.86 10.85
CA ASN A 343 13.54 -19.67 12.00
C ASN A 343 14.54 -20.78 12.32
N LEU A 344 15.03 -20.84 13.56
CA LEU A 344 15.84 -21.96 14.03
C LEU A 344 14.99 -23.21 14.25
N VAL A 345 15.42 -24.35 13.74
CA VAL A 345 14.80 -25.68 13.93
C VAL A 345 15.78 -26.61 14.60
N ARG A 346 15.43 -27.10 15.79
CA ARG A 346 16.23 -28.02 16.59
C ARG A 346 15.75 -29.46 16.41
N ILE A 347 16.67 -30.32 16.01
CA ILE A 347 16.49 -31.75 15.85
C ILE A 347 17.23 -32.45 16.98
N THR A 348 16.49 -33.11 17.86
CA THR A 348 17.05 -33.78 19.04
C THR A 348 17.17 -35.28 18.82
N ASN A 349 18.17 -35.90 19.46
CA ASN A 349 18.34 -37.35 19.51
C ASN A 349 18.39 -38.01 18.12
N ILE A 350 19.14 -37.41 17.19
CA ILE A 350 19.61 -38.10 15.98
C ILE A 350 20.58 -39.17 16.46
N LYS A 351 20.29 -40.44 16.20
CA LYS A 351 20.95 -41.57 16.84
C LYS A 351 21.35 -42.63 15.82
N ASN A 352 22.51 -43.23 16.04
CA ASN A 352 22.85 -44.49 15.42
C ASN A 352 22.51 -45.64 16.40
N ALA A 353 21.44 -46.39 16.12
CA ALA A 353 21.00 -47.53 16.93
C ALA A 353 21.66 -48.86 16.51
N GLY A 354 22.42 -48.85 15.41
CA GLY A 354 22.98 -50.02 14.78
C GLY A 354 24.37 -50.34 15.32
N PRO A 355 24.86 -51.57 15.08
CA PRO A 355 26.16 -52.01 15.56
C PRO A 355 27.35 -51.47 14.76
N GLY A 356 27.14 -50.92 13.56
CA GLY A 356 28.16 -50.25 12.74
C GLY A 356 28.22 -48.74 13.01
N ALA A 357 29.37 -48.11 12.76
CA ALA A 357 29.48 -46.64 12.77
C ALA A 357 28.95 -46.05 11.44
N ALA A 358 28.60 -44.76 11.46
CA ALA A 358 28.24 -44.01 10.26
C ALA A 358 29.00 -42.67 10.24
N THR A 359 29.45 -42.25 9.07
CA THR A 359 30.21 -41.02 8.85
C THR A 359 29.56 -40.23 7.71
N ASN A 360 29.84 -38.93 7.60
CA ASN A 360 29.32 -38.06 6.53
C ASN A 360 27.79 -38.13 6.34
N ILE A 361 27.05 -38.13 7.44
CA ILE A 361 25.60 -38.37 7.45
C ILE A 361 24.87 -37.09 7.01
N PRO A 362 24.27 -37.04 5.81
CA PRO A 362 23.56 -35.86 5.35
C PRO A 362 22.23 -35.73 6.08
N VAL A 363 21.85 -34.51 6.45
CA VAL A 363 20.57 -34.19 7.08
C VAL A 363 19.92 -33.06 6.30
N ALA A 364 18.69 -33.28 5.85
CA ALA A 364 17.91 -32.31 5.09
C ALA A 364 16.67 -31.88 5.88
N LEU A 365 16.42 -30.57 5.95
CA LEU A 365 15.25 -29.96 6.55
C LEU A 365 14.32 -29.45 5.45
N TYR A 366 13.04 -29.78 5.55
CA TYR A 366 11.98 -29.35 4.65
C TYR A 366 10.90 -28.61 5.45
N ALA A 367 10.33 -27.56 4.86
CA ALA A 367 9.19 -26.84 5.40
C ALA A 367 7.96 -27.08 4.52
N SER A 368 6.83 -27.45 5.13
CA SER A 368 5.63 -27.87 4.41
C SER A 368 4.99 -26.82 3.51
N ASP A 369 5.26 -25.54 3.77
CA ASP A 369 4.73 -24.38 3.06
C ASP A 369 5.63 -23.90 1.91
N ILE A 370 6.77 -24.55 1.68
CA ILE A 370 7.69 -24.27 0.57
C ILE A 370 7.60 -25.37 -0.47
N ASP A 371 8.25 -26.51 -0.21
CA ASP A 371 8.25 -27.68 -1.08
C ASP A 371 8.64 -28.91 -0.25
N ALA A 372 7.89 -30.00 -0.39
CA ALA A 372 8.15 -31.25 0.33
C ALA A 372 9.35 -32.05 -0.24
N THR A 373 9.92 -31.61 -1.37
CA THR A 373 10.99 -32.29 -2.11
C THR A 373 12.27 -31.49 -2.24
N ILE A 374 12.23 -30.19 -1.95
CA ILE A 374 13.41 -29.31 -1.95
C ILE A 374 13.69 -28.89 -0.51
N PRO A 375 14.87 -29.23 0.05
CA PRO A 375 15.18 -28.84 1.41
C PRO A 375 15.37 -27.34 1.53
N VAL A 376 14.83 -26.75 2.60
CA VAL A 376 15.06 -25.34 2.96
C VAL A 376 16.44 -25.13 3.57
N ASN A 377 17.02 -26.18 4.16
CA ASN A 377 18.40 -26.20 4.63
C ASN A 377 18.93 -27.64 4.72
N THR A 378 20.25 -27.81 4.61
CA THR A 378 20.94 -29.10 4.73
C THR A 378 22.20 -28.96 5.56
N THR A 379 22.58 -30.01 6.28
CA THR A 379 23.88 -30.10 6.96
C THR A 379 24.41 -31.54 6.93
N ILE A 380 25.64 -31.75 7.42
CA ILE A 380 26.27 -33.07 7.50
C ILE A 380 26.72 -33.30 8.93
N ILE A 381 26.34 -34.44 9.51
CA ILE A 381 26.90 -34.93 10.77
C ILE A 381 28.15 -35.74 10.43
N GLY A 382 29.32 -35.28 10.87
CA GLY A 382 30.61 -35.89 10.51
C GLY A 382 30.73 -37.37 10.87
N ALA A 383 30.33 -37.77 12.09
CA ALA A 383 30.30 -39.18 12.50
C ALA A 383 29.31 -39.46 13.65
N LEU A 384 28.75 -40.67 13.67
CA LEU A 384 27.99 -41.27 14.77
C LEU A 384 28.39 -42.73 14.97
N GLU A 385 29.12 -42.99 16.05
CA GLU A 385 29.45 -44.34 16.52
C GLU A 385 28.20 -45.16 16.88
N SER A 386 28.34 -46.49 16.91
CA SER A 386 27.27 -47.40 17.36
C SER A 386 26.75 -46.98 18.75
N GLY A 387 25.45 -46.69 18.83
CA GLY A 387 24.75 -46.26 20.05
C GLY A 387 24.88 -44.78 20.39
N ALA A 388 25.68 -44.00 19.63
CA ALA A 388 25.85 -42.57 19.84
C ALA A 388 24.63 -41.77 19.34
N GLN A 389 24.46 -40.58 19.91
CA GLN A 389 23.39 -39.64 19.53
C GLN A 389 23.90 -38.20 19.53
N THR A 390 23.27 -37.35 18.73
CA THR A 390 23.59 -35.92 18.64
C THR A 390 22.31 -35.06 18.50
N THR A 391 22.48 -33.75 18.64
CA THR A 391 21.46 -32.73 18.35
C THR A 391 22.00 -31.81 17.27
N VAL A 392 21.17 -31.51 16.28
CA VAL A 392 21.48 -30.57 15.18
C VAL A 392 20.50 -29.40 15.24
N THR A 393 20.96 -28.20 14.94
CA THR A 393 20.08 -27.03 14.72
C THR A 393 20.33 -26.49 13.32
N LEU A 394 19.26 -26.29 12.56
CA LEU A 394 19.27 -25.75 11.20
C LEU A 394 18.43 -24.48 11.15
N ILE A 395 18.76 -23.53 10.28
CA ILE A 395 17.96 -22.31 10.06
C ILE A 395 17.05 -22.57 8.85
N ASP A 396 15.73 -22.43 9.00
CA ASP A 396 14.83 -22.19 7.87
C ASP A 396 14.99 -20.71 7.44
N PRO A 397 15.63 -20.42 6.28
CA PRO A 397 15.86 -19.05 5.84
C PRO A 397 14.59 -18.38 5.29
N THR A 398 13.47 -19.11 5.23
CA THR A 398 12.20 -18.60 4.70
C THR A 398 11.66 -17.48 5.57
N ILE A 399 11.59 -16.27 5.02
CA ILE A 399 10.91 -15.14 5.64
C ILE A 399 9.42 -15.21 5.30
N ARG A 400 8.58 -15.29 6.34
CA ARG A 400 7.12 -15.30 6.22
C ARG A 400 6.61 -13.92 6.58
N ASP A 401 6.03 -13.19 5.64
CA ASP A 401 5.70 -11.78 5.87
C ASP A 401 4.60 -11.59 6.93
N LEU A 402 3.65 -12.52 7.04
CA LEU A 402 2.46 -12.36 7.88
C LEU A 402 2.29 -13.51 8.87
N GLU A 403 1.70 -13.21 10.04
CA GLU A 403 1.18 -14.27 10.91
C GLU A 403 -0.04 -14.96 10.27
N GLY A 404 -0.17 -16.27 10.49
CA GLY A 404 -1.26 -17.07 9.92
C GLY A 404 -0.80 -18.37 9.25
N GLY A 405 -1.69 -19.37 9.23
CA GLY A 405 -1.35 -20.70 8.74
C GLY A 405 -0.48 -21.52 9.69
N THR A 406 0.03 -22.64 9.22
CA THR A 406 0.88 -23.55 10.00
C THR A 406 2.00 -24.14 9.16
N VAL A 407 3.15 -24.36 9.78
CA VAL A 407 4.32 -25.02 9.19
C VAL A 407 4.58 -26.34 9.90
N THR A 408 4.81 -27.38 9.12
CA THR A 408 5.36 -28.64 9.59
C THR A 408 6.77 -28.78 9.04
N TYR A 409 7.73 -29.09 9.91
CA TYR A 409 9.10 -29.39 9.50
C TYR A 409 9.30 -30.89 9.35
N THR A 410 9.80 -31.33 8.21
CA THR A 410 10.23 -32.70 7.99
C THR A 410 11.75 -32.73 7.95
N VAL A 411 12.35 -33.64 8.68
CA VAL A 411 13.79 -33.87 8.64
C VAL A 411 14.05 -35.27 8.11
N VAL A 412 14.97 -35.39 7.18
CA VAL A 412 15.38 -36.66 6.58
C VAL A 412 16.89 -36.81 6.73
N ILE A 413 17.31 -37.87 7.42
CA ILE A 413 18.69 -38.33 7.45
C ILE A 413 18.96 -39.16 6.19
N ASP A 414 20.10 -38.96 5.57
CA ASP A 414 20.51 -39.61 4.32
C ASP A 414 19.38 -39.57 3.26
N PRO A 415 18.92 -38.37 2.84
CA PRO A 415 17.83 -38.25 1.87
C PRO A 415 18.16 -38.88 0.50
N GLY A 416 19.45 -39.03 0.18
CA GLY A 416 19.92 -39.73 -1.01
C GLY A 416 19.90 -41.26 -0.88
N ASN A 417 19.65 -41.78 0.33
CA ASN A 417 19.69 -43.20 0.66
C ASN A 417 21.03 -43.86 0.28
N THR A 418 22.12 -43.13 0.51
CA THR A 418 23.50 -43.47 0.12
C THR A 418 24.25 -44.27 1.17
N ILE A 419 23.80 -44.28 2.41
CA ILE A 419 24.37 -45.04 3.52
C ILE A 419 23.65 -46.40 3.60
N ASP A 420 24.42 -47.48 3.66
CA ASP A 420 23.87 -48.82 3.92
C ASP A 420 23.67 -49.00 5.43
N GLU A 421 22.43 -49.27 5.83
CA GLU A 421 22.01 -49.35 7.24
C GLU A 421 20.98 -50.46 7.46
N VAL A 422 20.71 -50.77 8.73
CA VAL A 422 19.82 -51.87 9.13
C VAL A 422 18.34 -51.58 8.79
N ASP A 423 17.88 -50.35 9.03
CA ASP A 423 16.53 -49.88 8.73
C ASP A 423 16.63 -48.47 8.12
N LYS A 424 16.06 -48.30 6.92
CA LYS A 424 16.05 -47.03 6.16
C LYS A 424 14.74 -46.27 6.33
N THR A 425 13.76 -46.89 7.00
CA THR A 425 12.39 -46.35 7.08
C THR A 425 12.17 -45.39 8.24
N ASN A 426 13.09 -45.38 9.20
CA ASN A 426 13.11 -44.60 10.44
C ASN A 426 14.06 -43.38 10.38
N ASN A 427 14.60 -43.07 9.20
CA ASN A 427 15.51 -41.94 8.95
C ASN A 427 14.83 -40.58 8.87
N ASN A 428 13.49 -40.56 8.84
CA ASN A 428 12.72 -39.34 8.75
C ASN A 428 11.87 -39.14 9.99
N GLU A 429 11.65 -37.87 10.34
CA GLU A 429 10.75 -37.47 11.41
C GLU A 429 10.06 -36.17 11.00
N ILE A 430 8.83 -36.02 11.44
CA ILE A 430 7.98 -34.88 11.10
C ILE A 430 7.52 -34.19 12.38
N SER A 431 7.67 -32.87 12.43
CA SER A 431 7.16 -32.09 13.55
C SER A 431 5.63 -32.14 13.57
N ILE A 432 5.03 -31.84 14.72
CA ILE A 432 3.63 -31.39 14.70
C ILE A 432 3.55 -30.04 13.98
N ALA A 433 2.43 -29.76 13.32
CA ALA A 433 2.18 -28.47 12.70
C ALA A 433 2.26 -27.35 13.75
N LYS A 434 3.02 -26.29 13.45
CA LYS A 434 3.23 -25.13 14.30
C LYS A 434 2.59 -23.89 13.67
N PRO A 435 1.86 -23.06 14.43
CA PRO A 435 1.32 -21.83 13.89
C PRO A 435 2.44 -20.84 13.55
N VAL A 436 2.25 -20.06 12.48
CA VAL A 436 3.08 -18.89 12.18
C VAL A 436 2.56 -17.69 12.99
N ARG A 437 3.42 -17.04 13.76
CA ARG A 437 3.10 -15.95 14.72
C ARG A 437 4.10 -14.82 14.62
N TYR A 438 3.72 -13.59 14.97
CA TYR A 438 4.72 -12.59 15.33
C TYR A 438 5.34 -12.92 16.71
N ASN A 439 6.65 -12.76 16.88
CA ASN A 439 7.30 -12.96 18.17
C ASN A 439 7.02 -11.77 19.09
N GLY A 440 6.21 -11.97 20.13
CA GLY A 440 5.79 -10.91 21.04
C GLY A 440 6.75 -10.56 22.17
N TYR A 441 8.00 -11.00 22.07
CA TYR A 441 9.10 -10.57 22.94
C TYR A 441 10.17 -9.78 22.19
N LYS A 442 9.95 -9.49 20.91
CA LYS A 442 10.80 -8.65 20.06
C LYS A 442 10.16 -7.28 19.87
N GLY A 443 10.97 -6.27 19.59
CA GLY A 443 10.52 -4.89 19.37
C GLY A 443 9.37 -4.80 18.38
N LYS A 444 8.19 -4.41 18.87
CA LYS A 444 6.93 -4.44 18.14
C LYS A 444 6.98 -3.64 16.84
N GLY A 445 7.63 -2.48 16.84
CA GLY A 445 7.72 -1.59 15.67
C GLY A 445 8.54 -2.13 14.48
N ILE A 446 9.30 -3.21 14.66
CA ILE A 446 10.11 -3.84 13.59
C ILE A 446 9.53 -5.18 13.15
N TYR A 447 9.10 -6.01 14.12
CA TYR A 447 8.78 -7.42 13.86
C TYR A 447 7.28 -7.71 13.65
N TRP A 448 6.42 -6.68 13.67
CA TRP A 448 4.97 -6.81 13.50
C TRP A 448 4.44 -5.86 12.42
N GLU A 449 3.52 -6.34 11.58
CA GLU A 449 2.95 -5.52 10.48
C GLU A 449 2.17 -4.28 10.96
N ALA A 450 1.41 -4.41 12.04
CA ALA A 450 0.66 -3.31 12.65
C ALA A 450 1.33 -2.78 13.93
N GLY A 451 2.60 -3.13 14.14
CA GLY A 451 3.37 -2.69 15.28
C GLY A 451 3.89 -1.26 15.13
N SER A 452 4.10 -0.60 16.25
CA SER A 452 4.61 0.77 16.33
C SER A 452 5.73 0.87 17.37
N ASN A 453 6.66 1.80 17.13
CA ASN A 453 7.61 2.27 18.14
C ASN A 453 6.92 3.14 19.19
N ILE A 454 7.59 3.39 20.32
CA ILE A 454 7.12 4.32 21.35
C ILE A 454 7.34 5.75 20.84
N THR A 455 6.26 6.38 20.35
CA THR A 455 6.32 7.63 19.57
C THR A 455 5.77 8.84 20.31
N THR A 456 6.21 10.03 19.91
CA THR A 456 5.82 11.30 20.53
C THR A 456 4.33 11.56 20.40
N LYS A 457 3.70 11.92 21.53
CA LYS A 457 2.30 12.34 21.61
C LYS A 457 2.14 13.79 22.04
N GLN A 458 3.04 14.29 22.87
CA GLN A 458 2.96 15.64 23.43
C GLN A 458 4.35 16.26 23.50
N ILE A 459 4.42 17.56 23.21
CA ILE A 459 5.61 18.39 23.34
C ILE A 459 5.20 19.66 24.09
N TYR A 460 5.95 20.01 25.11
CA TYR A 460 5.82 21.28 25.81
C TYR A 460 7.12 22.04 25.70
N ASP A 461 7.06 23.29 25.25
CA ASP A 461 8.18 24.22 25.31
C ASP A 461 7.76 25.41 26.17
N LEU A 462 8.37 25.52 27.35
CA LEU A 462 7.92 26.44 28.39
C LEU A 462 9.04 26.80 29.35
N ARG A 463 8.86 27.87 30.12
CA ARG A 463 9.65 28.11 31.34
C ARG A 463 9.00 27.38 32.50
N GLY A 464 9.57 26.25 32.91
CA GLY A 464 8.96 25.38 33.90
C GLY A 464 9.59 23.99 33.93
N ASP A 465 8.82 22.99 34.34
CA ASP A 465 9.31 21.62 34.48
C ASP A 465 8.19 20.57 34.48
N ILE A 466 8.60 19.30 34.55
CA ILE A 466 7.73 18.17 34.83
C ILE A 466 8.01 17.62 36.23
N ALA A 467 6.95 17.45 37.03
CA ALA A 467 6.98 16.73 38.30
C ALA A 467 6.09 15.49 38.19
N TYR A 468 6.61 14.31 38.48
CA TYR A 468 5.81 13.09 38.45
C TYR A 468 6.17 12.14 39.57
N THR A 469 5.20 11.33 39.99
CA THR A 469 5.41 10.25 40.95
C THR A 469 4.62 9.01 40.57
N THR A 470 5.33 7.89 40.51
CA THR A 470 4.75 6.55 40.40
C THR A 470 4.41 6.04 41.80
N GLN A 471 3.23 5.46 41.95
CA GLN A 471 2.82 4.86 43.24
C GLN A 471 3.73 3.67 43.60
N PRO A 472 3.89 3.33 44.89
CA PRO A 472 4.78 2.26 45.30
C PRO A 472 4.27 0.88 44.90
N GLU A 473 5.13 -0.15 44.94
CA GLU A 473 4.79 -1.55 44.61
C GLU A 473 3.53 -2.06 45.34
N SER A 474 3.21 -1.57 46.53
CA SER A 474 1.99 -1.94 47.28
C SER A 474 0.68 -1.58 46.57
N ALA A 475 0.71 -0.68 45.59
CA ALA A 475 -0.41 -0.35 44.73
C ALA A 475 -0.67 -1.42 43.65
N TYR A 476 0.31 -2.28 43.34
CA TYR A 476 0.15 -3.36 42.38
C TYR A 476 -1.05 -4.26 42.72
N LYS A 477 -1.80 -4.63 41.69
CA LYS A 477 -2.92 -5.58 41.81
C LYS A 477 -2.73 -6.72 40.83
N ALA A 478 -2.61 -7.94 41.33
CA ALA A 478 -2.67 -9.13 40.51
C ALA A 478 -4.07 -9.33 39.93
N ALA A 479 -4.19 -10.14 38.87
CA ALA A 479 -5.46 -10.48 38.26
C ALA A 479 -6.49 -11.01 39.27
N GLY A 480 -7.73 -10.52 39.17
CA GLY A 480 -8.84 -10.84 40.08
C GLY A 480 -9.04 -9.84 41.23
N TRP A 481 -8.47 -8.64 41.13
CA TRP A 481 -8.77 -7.54 42.05
C TRP A 481 -10.18 -6.97 41.81
N THR A 482 -10.78 -6.36 42.84
CA THR A 482 -12.12 -5.75 42.76
C THR A 482 -12.06 -4.23 42.74
N THR A 483 -11.28 -3.65 43.65
CA THR A 483 -11.11 -2.21 43.79
C THR A 483 -9.66 -1.86 44.11
N ARG A 484 -9.24 -0.67 43.69
CA ARG A 484 -7.93 -0.08 43.96
C ARG A 484 -8.11 1.41 44.22
N THR A 485 -7.38 1.92 45.20
CA THR A 485 -7.33 3.35 45.50
C THR A 485 -5.88 3.77 45.64
N GLU A 486 -5.50 4.83 44.94
CA GLU A 486 -4.19 5.48 45.01
C GLU A 486 -4.37 6.95 45.35
N THR A 487 -3.46 7.49 46.14
CA THR A 487 -3.49 8.89 46.56
C THR A 487 -2.11 9.50 46.39
N TRP A 488 -2.02 10.60 45.66
CA TRP A 488 -0.84 11.48 45.59
C TRP A 488 -1.13 12.71 46.43
N THR A 489 -0.31 12.92 47.45
CA THR A 489 -0.31 14.13 48.28
C THR A 489 0.47 15.24 47.59
N ALA A 490 0.32 16.48 48.06
CA ALA A 490 1.11 17.60 47.55
C ALA A 490 2.64 17.37 47.72
N ASP A 491 3.07 16.66 48.77
CA ASP A 491 4.48 16.35 48.98
C ASP A 491 5.02 15.34 47.96
N ASP A 492 4.15 14.51 47.36
CA ASP A 492 4.53 13.55 46.32
C ASP A 492 4.82 14.24 44.98
N LEU A 493 4.35 15.47 44.78
CA LEU A 493 4.48 16.20 43.51
C LEU A 493 5.19 17.53 43.77
N SER A 494 6.48 17.61 43.42
CA SER A 494 7.32 18.79 43.68
C SER A 494 7.02 19.96 42.73
N VAL A 495 5.78 20.46 42.74
CA VAL A 495 5.36 21.62 41.95
C VAL A 495 5.58 22.91 42.77
N PRO A 496 6.28 23.94 42.23
CA PRO A 496 6.50 25.20 42.93
C PRO A 496 5.22 25.97 43.24
N ALA A 497 5.18 26.62 44.41
CA ALA A 497 4.06 27.47 44.79
C ALA A 497 3.91 28.66 43.84
N GLY A 498 2.74 28.79 43.22
CA GLY A 498 2.45 29.85 42.24
C GLY A 498 2.79 29.50 40.79
N ALA A 499 3.24 28.27 40.51
CA ALA A 499 3.32 27.75 39.16
C ALA A 499 1.92 27.57 38.54
N GLU A 500 1.82 27.73 37.22
CA GLU A 500 0.62 27.46 36.44
C GLU A 500 0.67 26.04 35.87
N ILE A 501 -0.45 25.31 35.91
CA ILE A 501 -0.50 23.91 35.49
C ILE A 501 -0.90 23.84 34.02
N GLU A 502 0.07 23.48 33.18
CA GLU A 502 -0.13 23.30 31.74
C GLU A 502 -0.72 21.92 31.43
N GLY A 503 -0.41 20.91 32.24
CA GLY A 503 -0.87 19.54 32.06
C GLY A 503 -0.82 18.71 33.33
N ALA A 504 -1.84 17.90 33.59
CA ALA A 504 -1.79 16.79 34.54
C ALA A 504 -2.21 15.50 33.81
N LEU A 505 -1.26 14.58 33.67
CA LEU A 505 -1.38 13.36 32.87
C LEU A 505 -1.32 12.14 33.78
N LEU A 506 -2.36 11.33 33.76
CA LEU A 506 -2.46 10.09 34.51
C LEU A 506 -2.17 8.89 33.60
N TYR A 507 -1.11 8.13 33.93
CA TYR A 507 -0.71 6.93 33.22
C TYR A 507 -1.10 5.67 33.99
N ILE A 508 -1.82 4.79 33.30
CA ILE A 508 -2.28 3.50 33.83
C ILE A 508 -1.76 2.39 32.92
N ALA A 509 -0.78 1.64 33.43
CA ALA A 509 -0.20 0.49 32.75
C ALA A 509 -0.69 -0.82 33.38
N TYR A 510 -0.83 -1.86 32.55
CA TYR A 510 -1.33 -3.17 32.95
C TYR A 510 -0.49 -4.29 32.37
N ASN A 511 -0.57 -5.44 33.02
CA ASN A 511 0.08 -6.68 32.60
C ASN A 511 -0.83 -7.88 32.82
N TRP A 512 -0.48 -9.01 32.19
CA TRP A 512 -1.21 -10.27 32.34
C TRP A 512 -2.72 -10.16 32.02
N ASP A 513 -3.11 -9.27 31.10
CA ASP A 513 -4.52 -9.12 30.70
C ASP A 513 -4.97 -10.30 29.83
N GLN A 514 -6.13 -10.84 30.18
CA GLN A 514 -6.84 -11.91 29.47
C GLN A 514 -8.35 -11.64 29.50
N THR A 515 -8.74 -10.37 29.57
CA THR A 515 -10.15 -9.97 29.63
C THR A 515 -10.85 -10.38 28.32
N PRO A 516 -12.06 -11.00 28.35
CA PRO A 516 -12.74 -11.50 27.14
C PRO A 516 -13.03 -10.45 26.06
N GLY A 517 -13.03 -9.16 26.43
CA GLY A 517 -13.16 -8.02 25.52
C GLY A 517 -11.85 -7.57 24.85
N ASN A 518 -10.77 -8.33 25.03
CA ASN A 518 -9.43 -8.05 24.48
C ASN A 518 -8.70 -6.81 25.03
N VAL A 519 -9.31 -6.07 25.94
CA VAL A 519 -8.75 -4.94 26.69
C VAL A 519 -9.27 -4.99 28.13
N PRO A 520 -8.58 -4.36 29.09
CA PRO A 520 -9.07 -4.29 30.46
C PRO A 520 -10.42 -3.57 30.56
N ASP A 521 -11.31 -4.09 31.41
CA ASP A 521 -12.66 -3.56 31.63
C ASP A 521 -12.77 -3.01 33.06
N VAL A 522 -12.52 -1.70 33.19
CA VAL A 522 -12.43 -1.00 34.47
C VAL A 522 -13.25 0.29 34.45
N THR A 523 -13.86 0.59 35.59
CA THR A 523 -14.44 1.91 35.87
C THR A 523 -13.50 2.66 36.80
N ALA A 524 -13.20 3.93 36.52
CA ALA A 524 -12.34 4.73 37.39
C ALA A 524 -12.88 6.15 37.63
N THR A 525 -12.54 6.70 38.79
CA THR A 525 -12.71 8.11 39.12
C THR A 525 -11.38 8.72 39.56
N PHE A 526 -11.19 10.00 39.27
CA PHE A 526 -10.08 10.81 39.77
C PHE A 526 -10.68 12.04 40.47
N ASN A 527 -10.36 12.24 41.74
CA ASN A 527 -10.97 13.28 42.58
C ASN A 527 -12.51 13.31 42.46
N ASP A 528 -13.11 12.12 42.60
CA ASP A 528 -14.55 11.85 42.49
C ASP A 528 -15.18 12.08 41.10
N ALA A 529 -14.44 12.59 40.11
CA ALA A 529 -14.89 12.73 38.73
C ALA A 529 -14.63 11.45 37.92
N GLN A 530 -15.61 11.03 37.12
CA GLN A 530 -15.50 9.81 36.32
C GLN A 530 -14.50 9.98 35.16
N LEU A 531 -13.59 9.02 35.02
CA LEU A 531 -12.62 8.98 33.93
C LEU A 531 -13.18 8.27 32.71
N THR A 532 -12.76 8.74 31.53
CA THR A 532 -12.97 8.05 30.25
C THR A 532 -11.63 7.51 29.78
N PHE A 533 -11.59 6.23 29.43
CA PHE A 533 -10.38 5.57 28.93
C PHE A 533 -10.38 5.60 27.40
N GLY A 534 -9.23 5.91 26.81
CA GLY A 534 -8.98 5.70 25.38
C GLY A 534 -8.70 4.23 25.05
N THR A 535 -8.44 3.93 23.78
CA THR A 535 -7.98 2.60 23.36
C THR A 535 -6.54 2.38 23.83
N PRO A 536 -6.23 1.32 24.61
CA PRO A 536 -4.89 1.10 25.14
C PRO A 536 -3.89 0.70 24.05
N TYR A 537 -2.69 1.24 24.16
CA TYR A 537 -1.48 0.70 23.53
C TYR A 537 -1.26 -0.71 24.07
N THR A 538 -1.28 -1.70 23.19
CA THR A 538 -1.27 -3.11 23.59
C THR A 538 -0.13 -3.86 22.94
N ASP A 539 0.42 -4.80 23.69
CA ASP A 539 1.30 -5.85 23.20
C ASP A 539 0.89 -7.21 23.79
N LYS A 540 1.31 -8.32 23.19
CA LYS A 540 0.98 -9.69 23.62
C LYS A 540 2.16 -10.63 23.40
N ILE A 541 2.25 -11.65 24.25
CA ILE A 541 3.26 -12.72 24.14
C ILE A 541 3.12 -13.49 22.82
N ASN A 542 1.89 -13.68 22.32
CA ASN A 542 1.53 -14.26 21.02
C ASN A 542 1.88 -15.75 20.78
N PHE A 543 2.66 -16.40 21.64
CA PHE A 543 2.97 -17.83 21.55
C PHE A 543 3.19 -18.51 22.92
N GLY A 544 3.29 -19.84 22.92
CA GLY A 544 3.50 -20.62 24.14
C GLY A 544 2.30 -20.69 25.08
N GLY A 545 2.51 -21.07 26.33
CA GLY A 545 1.45 -21.30 27.32
C GLY A 545 0.69 -20.05 27.78
N TYR A 546 1.21 -18.87 27.41
CA TYR A 546 0.65 -17.56 27.79
C TYR A 546 0.38 -16.68 26.56
N ALA A 547 0.19 -17.29 25.39
CA ALA A 547 0.04 -16.59 24.10
C ALA A 547 -1.02 -15.47 24.13
N ASP A 548 -2.10 -15.67 24.90
CA ASP A 548 -3.22 -14.73 24.99
C ASP A 548 -3.04 -13.63 26.05
N CYS A 549 -1.94 -13.66 26.82
CA CYS A 549 -1.67 -12.64 27.82
C CYS A 549 -1.17 -11.35 27.18
N LYS A 550 -1.81 -10.25 27.54
CA LYS A 550 -1.54 -8.90 27.03
C LYS A 550 -0.92 -7.99 28.08
N TYR A 551 -0.12 -7.06 27.59
CA TYR A 551 0.47 -5.96 28.33
C TYR A 551 0.04 -4.67 27.65
N GLY A 552 -0.03 -3.58 28.39
CA GLY A 552 -0.40 -2.34 27.77
C GLY A 552 -0.37 -1.11 28.65
N LEU A 553 -0.60 0.01 27.99
CA LEU A 553 -0.63 1.35 28.55
C LEU A 553 -1.87 2.05 27.97
N TYR A 554 -2.75 2.56 28.83
CA TYR A 554 -3.76 3.49 28.33
C TYR A 554 -3.09 4.80 27.92
N PRO A 555 -3.51 5.43 26.80
CA PRO A 555 -3.12 6.79 26.48
C PRO A 555 -3.29 7.70 27.68
N ALA A 556 -2.36 8.64 27.86
CA ALA A 556 -2.35 9.52 29.02
C ALA A 556 -3.73 10.15 29.23
N ILE A 557 -4.33 9.92 30.41
CA ILE A 557 -5.62 10.50 30.73
C ILE A 557 -5.36 11.93 31.23
N ASN A 558 -5.80 12.92 30.47
CA ASN A 558 -5.70 14.31 30.86
C ASN A 558 -6.66 14.59 32.03
N VAL A 559 -6.09 14.82 33.21
CA VAL A 559 -6.79 15.16 34.46
C VAL A 559 -6.48 16.58 34.92
N THR A 560 -5.99 17.47 34.05
CA THR A 560 -5.61 18.86 34.39
C THR A 560 -6.71 19.59 35.14
N ASN A 561 -7.95 19.54 34.63
CA ASN A 561 -9.10 20.22 35.23
C ASN A 561 -9.60 19.56 36.53
N LEU A 562 -9.10 18.37 36.86
CA LEU A 562 -9.46 17.61 38.05
C LEU A 562 -8.35 17.63 39.10
N PHE A 563 -7.14 18.05 38.73
CA PHE A 563 -5.97 18.06 39.59
C PHE A 563 -6.09 19.10 40.70
N ALA A 564 -5.76 18.70 41.92
CA ALA A 564 -5.72 19.55 43.09
C ALA A 564 -4.25 19.83 43.48
N LEU A 565 -3.74 21.01 43.14
CA LEU A 565 -2.33 21.39 43.36
C LEU A 565 -1.88 21.28 44.83
N ASP A 566 -2.65 21.87 45.74
CA ASP A 566 -2.34 21.91 47.19
C ASP A 566 -3.10 20.82 47.98
N GLY A 567 -3.65 19.82 47.30
CA GLY A 567 -4.56 18.82 47.89
C GLY A 567 -4.19 17.38 47.53
N ASP A 568 -4.86 16.44 48.20
CA ASP A 568 -4.73 15.03 47.88
C ASP A 568 -5.45 14.72 46.55
N ASN A 569 -4.74 14.08 45.63
CA ASN A 569 -5.26 13.61 44.36
C ASN A 569 -5.51 12.11 44.45
N THR A 570 -6.76 11.65 44.29
CA THR A 570 -7.15 10.26 44.52
C THR A 570 -7.70 9.62 43.26
N LEU A 571 -7.08 8.52 42.83
CA LEU A 571 -7.59 7.60 41.80
C LEU A 571 -8.31 6.44 42.48
N VAL A 572 -9.57 6.19 42.12
CA VAL A 572 -10.31 4.99 42.53
C VAL A 572 -10.67 4.19 41.29
N MET A 573 -10.25 2.93 41.23
CA MET A 573 -10.58 2.01 40.14
C MET A 573 -11.39 0.83 40.68
N THR A 574 -12.34 0.36 39.86
CA THR A 574 -13.15 -0.82 40.09
C THR A 574 -13.12 -1.72 38.87
N ALA A 575 -12.81 -3.00 39.07
CA ALA A 575 -12.86 -4.02 38.02
C ALA A 575 -14.33 -4.37 37.71
N ASN A 576 -14.70 -4.33 36.44
CA ASN A 576 -16.02 -4.76 35.99
C ASN A 576 -16.10 -6.30 35.91
N ALA A 577 -17.30 -6.85 35.74
CA ALA A 577 -17.50 -8.30 35.76
C ALA A 577 -16.82 -8.97 34.55
N GLY A 578 -15.92 -9.93 34.81
CA GLY A 578 -15.18 -10.66 33.76
C GLY A 578 -13.81 -10.06 33.42
N ASN A 579 -13.49 -8.88 33.97
CA ASN A 579 -12.19 -8.24 33.87
C ASN A 579 -11.07 -9.11 34.49
N LYS A 580 -9.97 -9.30 33.78
CA LYS A 580 -8.89 -10.24 34.13
C LYS A 580 -7.52 -9.73 33.70
N GLN A 581 -7.07 -8.65 34.34
CA GLN A 581 -5.73 -8.06 34.21
C GLN A 581 -5.10 -7.81 35.58
N ALA A 582 -3.77 -7.77 35.59
CA ALA A 582 -3.03 -7.14 36.66
C ALA A 582 -2.72 -5.66 36.30
N LEU A 583 -2.52 -4.82 37.32
CA LEU A 583 -2.23 -3.40 37.15
C LEU A 583 -0.90 -3.05 37.80
N TYR A 584 -0.01 -2.40 37.05
CA TYR A 584 1.16 -1.74 37.62
C TYR A 584 0.74 -0.53 38.49
N PRO A 585 1.57 -0.08 39.43
CA PRO A 585 1.41 1.21 40.09
C PRO A 585 1.23 2.34 39.06
N SER A 586 0.29 3.26 39.30
CA SER A 586 -0.03 4.34 38.35
C SER A 586 0.98 5.47 38.50
N THR A 587 1.21 6.23 37.42
CA THR A 587 2.05 7.44 37.45
C THR A 587 1.18 8.66 37.19
N LEU A 588 1.31 9.68 38.04
CA LEU A 588 0.73 11.00 37.82
C LEU A 588 1.86 11.98 37.49
N ALA A 589 1.79 12.60 36.31
CA ALA A 589 2.79 13.55 35.82
C ALA A 589 2.15 14.93 35.62
N ILE A 590 2.79 15.96 36.18
CA ILE A 590 2.34 17.35 36.18
C ILE A 590 3.36 18.19 35.43
N ILE A 591 2.91 18.79 34.33
CA ILE A 591 3.65 19.76 33.55
C ILE A 591 3.19 21.14 34.00
N TYR A 592 4.15 21.99 34.39
CA TYR A 592 3.84 23.31 34.93
C TYR A 592 4.77 24.37 34.35
N SER A 593 4.25 25.58 34.22
CA SER A 593 5.01 26.78 33.93
C SER A 593 5.30 27.56 35.23
N ASP A 594 6.54 28.01 35.36
CA ASP A 594 7.03 28.86 36.44
C ASP A 594 7.90 29.94 35.80
N PRO A 595 7.50 31.23 35.83
CA PRO A 595 8.27 32.33 35.24
C PRO A 595 9.70 32.46 35.81
N THR A 596 9.99 31.85 36.95
CA THR A 596 11.32 31.84 37.57
C THR A 596 12.20 30.67 37.13
N ALA A 597 11.64 29.68 36.44
CA ALA A 597 12.34 28.51 35.92
C ALA A 597 13.12 28.80 34.63
N THR A 598 14.04 27.89 34.31
CA THR A 598 14.70 27.80 32.99
C THR A 598 13.71 27.35 31.92
N ARG A 599 13.96 27.74 30.66
CA ARG A 599 13.23 27.18 29.52
C ARG A 599 13.55 25.69 29.42
N LYS A 600 12.52 24.86 29.26
CA LYS A 600 12.64 23.43 28.99
C LYS A 600 11.74 23.01 27.83
N ARG A 601 12.24 22.10 27.00
CA ARG A 601 11.45 21.31 26.05
C ARG A 601 11.22 19.93 26.64
N ILE A 602 9.97 19.56 26.87
CA ILE A 602 9.53 18.30 27.47
C ILE A 602 8.80 17.51 26.38
N ILE A 603 9.37 16.39 25.97
CA ILE A 603 8.84 15.52 24.93
C ILE A 603 8.36 14.23 25.56
N ILE A 604 7.10 13.89 25.31
CA ILE A 604 6.42 12.73 25.89
C ILE A 604 6.09 11.75 24.78
N ASN A 605 6.64 10.54 24.88
CA ASN A 605 6.30 9.43 24.00
C ASN A 605 5.44 8.40 24.73
N GLU A 606 4.47 7.82 24.03
CA GLU A 606 3.53 6.83 24.58
C GLU A 606 3.38 5.64 23.63
N GLU A 607 3.52 4.43 24.17
CA GLU A 607 3.17 3.10 23.61
C GLU A 607 3.46 2.06 24.73
N CYS A 608 3.21 0.76 24.52
CA CYS A 608 3.86 -0.32 25.28
C CYS A 608 4.46 -1.36 24.32
N ASP A 609 5.62 -1.88 24.70
CA ASP A 609 6.32 -2.93 23.96
C ASP A 609 6.88 -3.96 24.96
N LEU A 610 6.44 -5.22 24.83
CA LEU A 610 6.83 -6.34 25.67
C LEU A 610 8.07 -7.01 25.11
N LEU A 611 9.11 -7.07 25.92
CA LEU A 611 10.43 -7.56 25.55
C LEU A 611 10.84 -8.69 26.48
N ALA A 612 11.46 -9.73 25.95
CA ALA A 612 12.15 -10.72 26.78
C ALA A 612 13.29 -11.36 25.99
N TYR A 613 14.50 -11.35 26.56
CA TYR A 613 15.65 -11.99 25.97
C TYR A 613 15.76 -13.47 26.36
N SER A 614 15.69 -14.38 25.38
CA SER A 614 16.15 -15.76 25.54
C SER A 614 16.20 -16.47 24.20
N GLU A 615 17.39 -16.74 23.68
CA GLU A 615 17.55 -17.52 22.43
C GLU A 615 16.95 -18.92 22.55
N SER A 616 17.01 -19.55 23.73
CA SER A 616 16.51 -20.91 23.93
C SER A 616 15.02 -20.99 24.25
N SER A 617 14.47 -20.00 24.95
CA SER A 617 13.11 -20.04 25.48
C SER A 617 12.12 -19.22 24.66
N TYR A 618 12.59 -18.11 24.07
CA TYR A 618 11.76 -17.13 23.37
C TYR A 618 12.16 -16.96 21.90
N GLY A 619 13.33 -17.46 21.49
CA GLY A 619 13.85 -17.28 20.13
C GLY A 619 14.20 -15.82 19.85
N THR A 620 14.67 -15.10 20.87
CA THR A 620 15.03 -13.69 20.80
C THR A 620 16.49 -13.51 21.20
N SER A 621 17.25 -12.82 20.34
CA SER A 621 18.53 -12.24 20.72
C SER A 621 18.32 -10.95 21.53
N MET A 622 19.39 -10.45 22.14
CA MET A 622 19.33 -9.22 22.93
C MET A 622 19.03 -7.99 22.05
N GLU A 623 19.55 -7.95 20.82
CA GLU A 623 19.27 -6.88 19.86
C GLU A 623 17.78 -6.86 19.46
N GLU A 624 17.21 -8.02 19.17
CA GLU A 624 15.81 -8.15 18.79
C GLU A 624 14.85 -7.84 19.94
N ALA A 625 15.25 -8.10 21.19
CA ALA A 625 14.48 -7.78 22.40
C ALA A 625 14.65 -6.31 22.83
N THR A 626 14.50 -5.38 21.88
CA THR A 626 14.69 -3.93 22.08
C THR A 626 13.49 -3.15 21.56
N ALA A 627 12.92 -2.27 22.38
CA ALA A 627 11.91 -1.29 22.00
C ALA A 627 12.57 0.06 21.68
N TYR A 628 12.16 0.69 20.58
CA TYR A 628 12.72 1.95 20.10
C TYR A 628 11.81 3.13 20.37
N VAL A 629 12.42 4.27 20.69
CA VAL A 629 11.78 5.50 21.13
C VAL A 629 12.35 6.69 20.34
N PRO A 630 11.90 6.91 19.09
CA PRO A 630 12.35 8.04 18.30
C PRO A 630 11.81 9.36 18.88
N PHE A 631 12.64 10.38 18.93
CA PHE A 631 12.29 11.74 19.30
C PHE A 631 12.40 12.67 18.08
N PRO A 632 11.56 13.73 18.01
CA PRO A 632 11.68 14.74 16.96
C PRO A 632 13.01 15.51 17.06
N ASP A 633 13.28 16.33 16.04
CA ASP A 633 14.43 17.23 16.03
C ASP A 633 14.35 18.24 17.20
N VAL A 634 15.52 18.61 17.73
CA VAL A 634 15.63 19.48 18.92
C VAL A 634 16.72 20.54 18.76
N GLU A 635 16.56 21.65 19.47
CA GLU A 635 17.64 22.63 19.61
C GLU A 635 18.78 22.00 20.43
N ALA A 636 19.90 21.69 19.78
CA ALA A 636 21.08 21.14 20.46
C ALA A 636 22.08 22.22 20.92
N VAL A 637 21.83 23.49 20.58
CA VAL A 637 22.60 24.64 21.06
C VAL A 637 22.02 25.16 22.37
N ASN A 638 22.85 25.77 23.22
CA ASN A 638 22.44 26.31 24.52
C ASN A 638 21.80 25.30 25.50
N VAL A 639 21.84 24.00 25.19
CA VAL A 639 21.39 22.93 26.11
C VAL A 639 22.28 22.93 27.34
N GLN A 640 21.66 23.21 28.48
CA GLN A 640 22.28 23.11 29.79
C GLN A 640 22.28 21.66 30.27
N LYS A 641 21.19 20.93 30.03
CA LYS A 641 21.00 19.55 30.49
C LYS A 641 19.90 18.87 29.68
N ALA A 642 20.08 17.59 29.36
CA ALA A 642 19.02 16.73 28.84
C ALA A 642 18.91 15.46 29.68
N THR A 643 17.70 15.13 30.15
CA THR A 643 17.43 13.92 30.91
C THR A 643 16.35 13.07 30.26
N LEU A 644 16.61 11.77 30.11
CA LEU A 644 15.62 10.78 29.70
C LEU A 644 15.07 10.07 30.93
N HIS A 645 13.75 10.11 31.09
CA HIS A 645 13.00 9.48 32.16
C HIS A 645 12.30 8.26 31.56
N SER A 646 12.87 7.09 31.80
CA SER A 646 12.52 5.88 31.08
C SER A 646 11.75 4.90 31.95
N PHE A 647 10.50 4.59 31.57
CA PHE A 647 9.62 3.72 32.34
C PHE A 647 9.56 2.32 31.74
N ALA A 648 9.80 1.31 32.57
CA ALA A 648 9.67 -0.08 32.18
C ALA A 648 9.01 -0.91 33.29
N GLY A 649 7.91 -1.57 32.92
CA GLY A 649 7.18 -2.51 33.76
C GLY A 649 7.90 -3.85 33.87
N SER A 650 7.82 -4.50 35.03
CA SER A 650 8.49 -5.79 35.33
C SER A 650 10.03 -5.77 35.29
N ALA A 651 10.66 -4.61 35.13
CA ALA A 651 12.10 -4.48 34.98
C ALA A 651 12.83 -4.67 36.33
N GLY A 652 13.38 -5.86 36.53
CA GLY A 652 14.13 -6.25 37.74
C GLY A 652 15.57 -5.73 37.81
N PRO A 653 16.30 -5.92 38.94
CA PRO A 653 17.65 -5.37 39.11
C PRO A 653 18.73 -5.97 38.20
N SER A 654 18.45 -7.12 37.56
CA SER A 654 19.27 -7.80 36.55
C SER A 654 18.82 -7.55 35.11
N GLU A 655 17.72 -6.83 34.92
CA GLU A 655 17.04 -6.66 33.64
C GLU A 655 17.31 -5.26 33.06
N GLY A 656 17.45 -5.19 31.74
CA GLY A 656 17.30 -3.95 30.99
C GLY A 656 18.59 -3.15 30.75
N ASN A 657 18.93 -2.88 29.49
CA ASN A 657 19.84 -1.80 29.10
C ASN A 657 19.03 -0.59 28.60
N LEU A 658 19.56 0.61 28.84
CA LEU A 658 19.09 1.84 28.23
C LEU A 658 20.16 2.37 27.29
N LEU A 659 19.79 2.58 26.02
CA LEU A 659 20.63 3.16 24.99
C LEU A 659 20.06 4.49 24.52
N PHE A 660 20.91 5.37 23.99
CA PHE A 660 20.53 6.62 23.35
C PHE A 660 21.46 6.88 22.16
N ASN A 661 20.90 7.06 20.97
CA ASN A 661 21.64 7.23 19.71
C ASN A 661 22.66 6.11 19.46
N GLY A 662 22.30 4.87 19.81
CA GLY A 662 23.14 3.68 19.70
C GLY A 662 24.16 3.50 20.84
N ASP A 663 24.43 4.52 21.64
CA ASP A 663 25.33 4.44 22.79
C ASP A 663 24.63 3.83 24.01
N THR A 664 25.29 2.93 24.73
CA THR A 664 24.78 2.41 26.01
C THR A 664 24.92 3.47 27.10
N VAL A 665 23.78 3.98 27.59
CA VAL A 665 23.70 4.98 28.65
C VAL A 665 23.73 4.31 30.03
N ALA A 666 23.05 3.17 30.18
CA ALA A 666 23.05 2.39 31.42
C ALA A 666 22.82 0.90 31.17
N THR A 667 23.47 0.06 31.97
CA THR A 667 23.23 -1.39 32.03
C THR A 667 22.50 -1.75 33.32
N SER A 668 21.57 -2.70 33.27
CA SER A 668 20.65 -2.98 34.38
C SER A 668 19.98 -1.69 34.88
N ALA A 669 19.44 -0.90 33.95
CA ALA A 669 19.05 0.48 34.19
C ALA A 669 17.98 0.60 35.28
N TRP A 670 16.97 -0.28 35.25
CA TRP A 670 15.90 -0.30 36.24
C TRP A 670 16.25 -1.14 37.47
N LYS A 671 15.65 -0.81 38.61
CA LYS A 671 15.85 -1.48 39.91
C LYS A 671 14.54 -1.99 40.51
N GLY A 672 13.53 -2.18 39.68
CA GLY A 672 12.19 -2.58 40.08
C GLY A 672 12.03 -4.07 40.36
N THR A 673 10.79 -4.54 40.32
CA THR A 673 10.38 -5.95 40.40
C THR A 673 9.36 -6.25 39.29
N ALA A 674 8.88 -7.50 39.23
CA ALA A 674 7.79 -7.91 38.35
C ALA A 674 6.46 -7.11 38.54
N ASN A 675 6.37 -6.30 39.59
CA ASN A 675 5.17 -5.57 40.00
C ASN A 675 5.30 -4.04 39.90
N THR A 676 6.44 -3.51 39.47
CA THR A 676 6.71 -2.06 39.43
C THR A 676 6.85 -1.56 37.99
N CYS A 677 6.62 -0.26 37.77
CA CYS A 677 6.88 0.45 36.51
C CYS A 677 7.41 1.85 36.82
N GLU A 678 8.50 1.93 37.58
CA GLU A 678 9.11 3.19 38.00
C GLU A 678 10.15 3.67 36.96
N ALA A 679 10.31 4.99 36.84
CA ALA A 679 11.29 5.57 35.92
C ALA A 679 12.73 5.33 36.38
N PHE A 680 13.60 4.96 35.44
CA PHE A 680 15.03 5.24 35.53
C PHE A 680 15.31 6.58 34.87
N VAL A 681 16.05 7.47 35.54
CA VAL A 681 16.39 8.80 35.01
C VAL A 681 17.86 8.83 34.62
N ALA A 682 18.12 9.08 33.35
CA ALA A 682 19.46 9.13 32.77
C ALA A 682 19.80 10.54 32.27
N ASP A 683 21.03 10.97 32.49
CA ASP A 683 21.59 12.16 31.84
C ASP A 683 22.06 11.78 30.43
N VAL A 684 21.41 12.33 29.42
CA VAL A 684 21.69 12.08 28.00
C VAL A 684 22.28 13.31 27.31
N THR A 685 22.66 14.34 28.08
CA THR A 685 23.16 15.63 27.55
C THR A 685 24.29 15.45 26.54
N ALA A 686 25.23 14.54 26.82
CA ALA A 686 26.39 14.30 25.96
C ALA A 686 26.06 13.52 24.67
N HIS A 687 24.90 12.89 24.59
CA HIS A 687 24.46 12.07 23.46
C HIS A 687 23.40 12.78 22.60
N LEU A 688 22.84 13.90 23.09
CA LEU A 688 21.84 14.67 22.37
C LEU A 688 22.44 15.31 21.10
N THR A 689 21.74 15.14 19.99
CA THR A 689 22.08 15.75 18.70
C THR A 689 20.93 16.63 18.22
N ALA A 690 21.13 17.42 17.16
CA ALA A 690 20.06 18.27 16.62
C ALA A 690 18.92 17.44 15.97
N THR A 691 19.27 16.31 15.36
CA THR A 691 18.34 15.51 14.56
C THR A 691 18.55 14.02 14.78
N GLY A 692 17.49 13.21 14.68
CA GLY A 692 17.60 11.76 14.72
C GLY A 692 17.91 11.20 16.11
N ASN A 693 17.40 11.84 17.17
CA ASN A 693 17.54 11.32 18.52
C ASN A 693 16.61 10.12 18.74
N GLU A 694 17.14 9.02 19.28
CA GLU A 694 16.38 7.80 19.56
C GLU A 694 16.89 7.15 20.85
N ALA A 695 15.98 6.83 21.76
CA ALA A 695 16.30 5.94 22.88
C ALA A 695 15.91 4.49 22.56
N ALA A 696 16.59 3.55 23.19
CA ALA A 696 16.26 2.13 23.08
C ALA A 696 16.23 1.45 24.46
N VAL A 697 15.14 0.76 24.76
CA VAL A 697 14.93 -0.02 25.98
C VAL A 697 15.09 -1.49 25.63
N GLN A 698 16.11 -2.15 26.16
CA GLN A 698 16.52 -3.48 25.73
C GLN A 698 16.46 -4.49 26.87
N SER A 699 15.76 -5.62 26.71
CA SER A 699 15.75 -6.71 27.68
C SER A 699 17.07 -7.49 27.68
N THR A 700 17.51 -7.93 28.85
CA THR A 700 18.79 -8.62 29.07
C THR A 700 18.66 -9.90 29.90
N ASP A 701 17.51 -10.14 30.50
CA ASP A 701 17.20 -11.31 31.31
C ASP A 701 15.89 -11.96 30.78
N SER A 702 15.70 -13.23 31.12
CA SER A 702 14.59 -14.03 30.63
C SER A 702 13.27 -13.76 31.37
N GLY A 703 13.25 -12.79 32.29
CA GLY A 703 12.07 -12.46 33.11
C GLY A 703 11.00 -11.68 32.36
N GLY A 704 11.41 -10.94 31.33
CA GLY A 704 10.55 -10.09 30.49
C GLY A 704 10.19 -8.76 31.14
N MET A 705 10.08 -7.71 30.32
CA MET A 705 9.77 -6.34 30.71
C MET A 705 8.86 -5.69 29.66
N CYS A 706 7.97 -4.75 30.04
CA CYS A 706 7.30 -3.88 29.04
C CYS A 706 7.87 -2.47 29.14
N ALA A 707 8.46 -1.97 28.05
CA ALA A 707 8.79 -0.56 27.92
C ALA A 707 7.49 0.23 27.73
N CYS A 708 7.30 1.31 28.50
CA CYS A 708 6.07 2.12 28.50
C CYS A 708 6.36 3.53 27.99
N HIS A 709 5.60 4.53 28.46
CA HIS A 709 5.83 5.94 28.17
C HIS A 709 7.24 6.41 28.55
N GLN A 710 7.76 7.42 27.86
CA GLN A 710 9.12 7.93 28.01
C GLN A 710 9.07 9.46 28.00
N PHE A 711 9.81 10.12 28.90
CA PHE A 711 9.91 11.59 28.90
C PHE A 711 11.35 12.04 28.63
N LEU A 712 11.55 12.83 27.58
CA LEU A 712 12.82 13.53 27.34
C LEU A 712 12.65 15.00 27.75
N VAL A 713 13.46 15.43 28.72
CA VAL A 713 13.43 16.80 29.27
C VAL A 713 14.73 17.49 28.92
N ILE A 714 14.66 18.58 28.15
CA ILE A 714 15.82 19.34 27.68
C ILE A 714 15.75 20.74 28.29
N GLU A 715 16.69 21.08 29.15
CA GLU A 715 16.86 22.38 29.80
C GLU A 715 17.86 23.25 29.04
N TYR A 716 17.50 24.51 28.80
CA TYR A 716 18.34 25.49 28.11
C TYR A 716 18.90 26.56 29.05
N THR A 717 20.09 27.09 28.75
CA THR A 717 20.71 28.15 29.56
C THR A 717 19.87 29.43 29.58
N ASN A 718 19.57 29.93 30.78
CA ASN A 718 18.87 31.22 30.97
C ASN A 718 19.69 32.38 30.42
N GLY A 719 19.33 32.82 29.21
CA GLY A 719 20.06 33.79 28.40
C GLY A 719 19.58 33.88 26.95
N ALA A 720 18.74 32.94 26.49
CA ALA A 720 17.96 33.11 25.26
C ALA A 720 17.11 34.38 25.39
N THR A 721 17.30 35.32 24.47
CA THR A 721 16.37 36.42 24.18
C THR A 721 14.96 35.83 24.10
N ALA A 722 13.96 36.50 24.68
CA ALA A 722 12.57 36.16 24.37
C ALA A 722 12.42 36.24 22.84
N LEU A 723 12.04 35.13 22.21
CA LEU A 723 11.80 35.05 20.78
C LEU A 723 10.29 34.96 20.52
N PRO A 724 9.79 35.50 19.40
CA PRO A 724 8.48 35.16 18.88
C PRO A 724 8.38 33.65 18.56
N ASP A 725 7.17 33.13 18.41
CA ASP A 725 6.92 31.73 18.01
C ASP A 725 5.58 31.69 17.24
N LEU A 726 5.64 31.57 15.92
CA LEU A 726 4.58 31.74 14.94
C LEU A 726 4.05 30.38 14.49
N ILE A 727 2.85 30.04 14.95
CA ILE A 727 2.16 28.83 14.52
C ILE A 727 0.99 29.14 13.59
N ILE A 728 0.61 28.16 12.78
CA ILE A 728 -0.74 28.13 12.19
C ILE A 728 -1.70 27.52 13.20
N SER A 729 -2.64 28.33 13.69
CA SER A 729 -3.61 27.91 14.69
C SER A 729 -4.93 27.40 14.11
N ALA A 730 -5.26 27.75 12.86
CA ALA A 730 -6.45 27.25 12.16
C ALA A 730 -6.32 27.40 10.65
N ILE A 731 -6.89 26.46 9.91
CA ILE A 731 -7.20 26.54 8.48
C ILE A 731 -8.69 26.24 8.33
N THR A 732 -9.46 27.17 7.78
CA THR A 732 -10.91 27.05 7.64
C THR A 732 -11.33 27.43 6.21
N PRO A 733 -11.84 26.49 5.40
CA PRO A 733 -12.42 26.80 4.10
C PRO A 733 -13.77 27.52 4.28
N ASN A 734 -14.07 28.51 3.45
CA ASN A 734 -15.32 29.28 3.44
C ASN A 734 -15.75 29.70 4.86
N ALA A 735 -14.82 30.31 5.61
CA ALA A 735 -15.01 30.64 7.01
C ALA A 735 -16.23 31.54 7.25
N GLY A 736 -17.15 31.11 8.11
CA GLY A 736 -18.43 31.76 8.37
C GLY A 736 -19.49 31.57 7.27
N ALA A 737 -19.13 30.87 6.19
CA ALA A 737 -19.95 30.55 5.03
C ALA A 737 -20.19 29.04 4.86
N GLY A 738 -20.12 28.27 5.94
CA GLY A 738 -20.33 26.83 5.95
C GLY A 738 -19.14 26.06 6.49
N ASP A 739 -17.97 26.69 6.57
CA ASP A 739 -16.72 26.13 7.12
C ASP A 739 -16.28 24.83 6.42
N LEU A 740 -16.64 24.67 5.14
CA LEU A 740 -16.44 23.47 4.33
C LEU A 740 -16.00 23.84 2.91
N MET A 741 -15.33 22.90 2.23
CA MET A 741 -15.06 22.99 0.80
C MET A 741 -16.28 22.54 0.01
N PHE A 742 -16.67 23.31 -1.01
CA PHE A 742 -17.79 22.98 -1.89
C PHE A 742 -17.32 22.66 -3.31
N ALA A 743 -18.03 21.74 -3.95
CA ALA A 743 -17.69 21.19 -5.25
C ALA A 743 -18.05 22.15 -6.40
N ASN A 744 -17.33 22.03 -7.52
CA ASN A 744 -17.60 22.75 -8.76
C ASN A 744 -17.60 24.29 -8.62
N GLU A 745 -16.89 24.82 -7.62
CA GLU A 745 -16.74 26.26 -7.40
C GLU A 745 -15.38 26.62 -6.79
N PRO A 746 -14.92 27.88 -6.96
CA PRO A 746 -13.83 28.45 -6.18
C PRO A 746 -14.13 28.46 -4.69
N ASN A 747 -13.11 28.20 -3.86
CA ASN A 747 -13.26 28.19 -2.40
C ASN A 747 -12.34 29.25 -1.75
N MET A 748 -12.83 29.92 -0.70
CA MET A 748 -12.02 30.87 0.08
C MET A 748 -11.34 30.17 1.25
N ILE A 749 -10.01 30.20 1.35
CA ILE A 749 -9.27 29.55 2.45
C ILE A 749 -8.82 30.61 3.44
N SER A 750 -9.31 30.51 4.68
CA SER A 750 -8.89 31.36 5.80
C SER A 750 -7.84 30.65 6.64
N VAL A 751 -6.69 31.28 6.84
CA VAL A 751 -5.58 30.74 7.62
C VAL A 751 -5.24 31.70 8.75
N THR A 752 -5.21 31.20 9.99
CA THR A 752 -4.93 32.02 11.17
C THR A 752 -3.53 31.76 11.71
N VAL A 753 -2.65 32.74 11.55
CA VAL A 753 -1.30 32.77 12.12
C VAL A 753 -1.37 33.31 13.54
N LYS A 754 -0.68 32.69 14.50
CA LYS A 754 -0.65 33.12 15.90
C LYS A 754 0.80 33.18 16.39
N ASN A 755 1.19 34.30 16.98
CA ASN A 755 2.40 34.37 17.77
C ASN A 755 2.10 33.89 19.19
N GLN A 756 2.58 32.70 19.55
CA GLN A 756 2.49 32.16 20.90
C GLN A 756 3.77 32.38 21.73
N GLY A 757 4.82 32.97 21.13
CA GLY A 757 6.10 33.22 21.77
C GLY A 757 6.09 34.40 22.74
N GLU A 758 7.19 34.58 23.47
CA GLU A 758 7.31 35.59 24.54
C GLU A 758 7.69 36.99 24.02
N ALA A 759 8.05 37.13 22.74
CA ALA A 759 8.39 38.40 22.11
C ALA A 759 7.52 38.71 20.88
N ASP A 760 7.51 39.98 20.48
CA ASP A 760 6.83 40.43 19.27
C ASP A 760 7.57 39.91 18.03
N ALA A 761 6.80 39.35 17.08
CA ALA A 761 7.32 38.92 15.79
C ALA A 761 7.48 40.11 14.85
N GLY A 762 8.53 40.05 14.02
CA GLY A 762 8.64 40.90 12.83
C GLY A 762 7.54 40.57 11.81
N SER A 763 7.55 41.26 10.67
CA SER A 763 6.77 40.83 9.51
C SER A 763 7.38 39.55 8.93
N SER A 764 6.53 38.65 8.45
CA SER A 764 6.89 37.34 7.91
C SER A 764 6.04 36.98 6.70
N VAL A 765 6.41 35.92 5.98
CA VAL A 765 5.63 35.42 4.83
C VAL A 765 4.85 34.15 5.17
N LEU A 766 3.54 34.15 4.94
CA LEU A 766 2.69 32.97 5.00
C LEU A 766 2.66 32.27 3.64
N ALA A 767 3.06 31.00 3.58
CA ALA A 767 2.81 30.13 2.43
C ALA A 767 1.57 29.27 2.66
N ILE A 768 0.70 29.14 1.65
CA ILE A 768 -0.48 28.27 1.67
C ILE A 768 -0.43 27.40 0.42
N GLU A 769 -0.14 26.11 0.57
CA GLU A 769 -0.15 25.11 -0.48
C GLU A 769 -1.48 24.35 -0.48
N ILE A 770 -2.16 24.32 -1.62
CA ILE A 770 -3.44 23.62 -1.83
C ILE A 770 -3.30 22.76 -3.07
N ASP A 771 -3.31 21.43 -2.90
CA ASP A 771 -3.15 20.44 -3.98
C ASP A 771 -2.00 20.78 -4.96
N GLY A 772 -0.84 21.16 -4.41
CA GLY A 772 0.35 21.54 -5.18
C GLY A 772 0.37 22.97 -5.74
N THR A 773 -0.70 23.76 -5.56
CA THR A 773 -0.72 25.19 -5.89
C THR A 773 -0.34 26.01 -4.65
N VAL A 774 0.71 26.82 -4.76
CA VAL A 774 1.24 27.63 -3.64
C VAL A 774 0.82 29.09 -3.77
N TYR A 775 0.25 29.64 -2.70
CA TYR A 775 -0.04 31.05 -2.48
C TYR A 775 0.91 31.60 -1.42
N THR A 776 1.31 32.86 -1.55
CA THR A 776 2.17 33.54 -0.57
C THR A 776 1.57 34.89 -0.22
N GLU A 777 1.41 35.17 1.07
CA GLU A 777 0.86 36.42 1.58
C GLU A 777 1.74 36.98 2.71
N GLU A 778 1.77 38.29 2.84
CA GLU A 778 2.54 38.97 3.88
C GLU A 778 1.75 38.99 5.20
N VAL A 779 2.41 38.61 6.29
CA VAL A 779 1.90 38.73 7.67
C VAL A 779 2.60 39.91 8.35
N GLY A 780 1.82 40.80 8.96
CA GLY A 780 2.34 41.98 9.62
C GLY A 780 3.16 41.63 10.88
N THR A 781 3.67 42.66 11.56
CA THR A 781 4.26 42.44 12.90
C THR A 781 3.20 41.90 13.84
N LEU A 782 3.47 40.78 14.50
CA LEU A 782 2.51 40.10 15.35
C LEU A 782 2.99 40.09 16.80
N ALA A 783 2.30 40.82 17.68
CA ALA A 783 2.68 40.89 19.09
C ALA A 783 2.49 39.53 19.80
N SER A 784 3.24 39.31 20.88
CA SER A 784 3.12 38.09 21.69
C SER A 784 1.66 37.83 22.11
N GLY A 785 1.18 36.60 21.86
CA GLY A 785 -0.19 36.15 22.15
C GLY A 785 -1.27 36.57 21.14
N VAL A 786 -0.92 37.31 20.08
CA VAL A 786 -1.88 37.84 19.09
C VAL A 786 -1.96 36.92 17.86
N ASN A 787 -3.10 36.97 17.15
CA ASN A 787 -3.32 36.27 15.89
C ASN A 787 -3.66 37.24 14.74
N GLU A 788 -3.39 36.80 13.51
CA GLU A 788 -3.79 37.44 12.26
C GLU A 788 -4.39 36.37 11.33
N THR A 789 -5.53 36.67 10.71
CA THR A 789 -6.16 35.78 9.73
C THR A 789 -5.97 36.33 8.33
N VAL A 790 -5.37 35.51 7.47
CA VAL A 790 -5.21 35.76 6.04
C VAL A 790 -6.24 34.95 5.27
N ILE A 791 -6.83 35.52 4.22
CA ILE A 791 -7.84 34.87 3.40
C ILE A 791 -7.41 34.92 1.94
N ILE A 792 -7.36 33.77 1.27
CA ILE A 792 -7.06 33.65 -0.16
C ILE A 792 -8.24 33.01 -0.90
N THR A 793 -8.37 33.30 -2.19
CA THR A 793 -9.31 32.62 -3.09
C THR A 793 -8.57 31.54 -3.87
N HIS A 794 -9.06 30.31 -3.79
CA HIS A 794 -8.57 29.18 -4.54
C HIS A 794 -9.53 28.82 -5.67
N ASP A 795 -9.15 29.16 -6.90
CA ASP A 795 -10.01 29.08 -8.08
C ASP A 795 -10.16 27.65 -8.66
N ALA A 796 -9.39 26.66 -8.17
CA ALA A 796 -9.51 25.31 -8.68
C ALA A 796 -10.80 24.65 -8.15
N GLU A 797 -11.54 24.03 -9.07
CA GLU A 797 -12.79 23.35 -8.77
C GLU A 797 -12.53 21.86 -8.54
N TYR A 798 -13.22 21.30 -7.54
CA TYR A 798 -13.12 19.90 -7.18
C TYR A 798 -14.46 19.20 -7.31
N ALA A 799 -14.43 17.90 -7.58
CA ALA A 799 -15.63 17.07 -7.55
C ALA A 799 -16.03 16.73 -6.10
N HIS A 800 -17.31 16.48 -5.87
CA HIS A 800 -17.79 15.97 -4.59
C HIS A 800 -17.09 14.65 -4.20
N GLY A 801 -16.75 14.54 -2.91
CA GLY A 801 -16.04 13.41 -2.34
C GLY A 801 -14.52 13.47 -2.53
N ALA A 802 -13.99 14.48 -3.24
CA ALA A 802 -12.56 14.74 -3.26
C ALA A 802 -12.05 15.11 -1.86
N SER A 803 -10.79 14.78 -1.60
CA SER A 803 -10.04 15.20 -0.42
C SER A 803 -8.91 16.09 -0.89
N VAL A 804 -8.89 17.33 -0.42
CA VAL A 804 -7.94 18.38 -0.83
C VAL A 804 -7.01 18.66 0.34
N SER A 805 -5.72 18.41 0.14
CA SER A 805 -4.71 18.70 1.15
C SER A 805 -4.34 20.18 1.13
N VAL A 806 -4.41 20.82 2.29
CA VAL A 806 -4.03 22.22 2.50
C VAL A 806 -2.93 22.26 3.55
N THR A 807 -1.76 22.77 3.18
CA THR A 807 -0.66 23.04 4.10
C THR A 807 -0.41 24.53 4.17
N ALA A 808 -0.51 25.11 5.36
CA ALA A 808 -0.10 26.48 5.59
C ALA A 808 1.17 26.51 6.44
N THR A 809 2.07 27.44 6.15
CA THR A 809 3.36 27.60 6.83
C THR A 809 3.60 29.08 7.12
N ALA A 810 3.56 29.45 8.41
CA ALA A 810 3.98 30.77 8.87
C ALA A 810 5.49 30.95 8.69
N ASP A 811 5.95 32.18 8.53
CA ASP A 811 7.38 32.50 8.32
C ASP A 811 8.08 31.59 7.30
N SER A 812 7.39 31.27 6.21
CA SER A 812 7.87 30.36 5.16
C SER A 812 9.16 30.83 4.48
N GLY A 813 9.53 32.10 4.66
CA GLY A 813 10.77 32.68 4.17
C GLY A 813 11.90 32.76 5.22
N ASP A 814 11.70 32.26 6.44
CA ASP A 814 12.70 32.24 7.53
C ASP A 814 13.16 33.68 7.87
N GLU A 815 12.21 34.62 7.98
CA GLU A 815 12.45 36.04 8.19
C GLU A 815 12.51 36.44 9.66
N VAL A 816 11.87 35.68 10.54
CA VAL A 816 11.75 35.95 11.97
C VAL A 816 12.51 34.87 12.72
N ASP A 817 13.54 35.23 13.49
CA ASP A 817 14.19 34.25 14.37
C ASP A 817 13.22 33.84 15.50
N GLU A 818 12.80 32.57 15.50
CA GLU A 818 11.72 32.06 16.36
C GLU A 818 12.22 31.20 17.53
N GLY A 819 11.35 31.00 18.52
CA GLY A 819 11.58 30.07 19.61
C GLY A 819 11.57 28.60 19.18
N ASP A 820 10.76 28.25 18.17
CA ASP A 820 10.62 26.89 17.63
C ASP A 820 10.27 26.90 16.12
N GLU A 821 11.29 27.08 15.28
CA GLU A 821 11.19 27.08 13.79
C GLU A 821 10.50 25.85 13.17
N ALA A 822 10.28 24.78 13.93
CA ALA A 822 9.71 23.53 13.45
C ALA A 822 8.16 23.49 13.51
N ASN A 823 7.51 24.43 14.21
CA ASN A 823 6.06 24.36 14.47
C ASN A 823 5.22 25.28 13.58
N ASN A 824 5.85 25.94 12.60
CA ASN A 824 5.23 26.96 11.76
C ASN A 824 4.22 26.41 10.76
N ALA A 825 4.12 25.10 10.57
CA ALA A 825 3.26 24.48 9.56
C ALA A 825 2.08 23.71 10.16
N LEU A 826 0.91 23.85 9.52
CA LEU A 826 -0.27 23.01 9.75
C LEU A 826 -0.78 22.46 8.42
N SER A 827 -1.00 21.15 8.36
CA SER A 827 -1.60 20.47 7.22
C SER A 827 -2.94 19.85 7.59
N LEU A 828 -3.96 20.05 6.74
CA LEU A 828 -5.29 19.43 6.86
C LEU A 828 -5.73 18.85 5.53
N ASP A 829 -6.39 17.69 5.57
CA ASP A 829 -7.12 17.15 4.43
C ASP A 829 -8.60 17.53 4.53
N LEU A 830 -9.07 18.34 3.59
CA LEU A 830 -10.44 18.88 3.57
C LEU A 830 -11.31 18.11 2.58
N SER A 831 -12.46 17.61 3.03
CA SER A 831 -13.44 16.95 2.17
C SER A 831 -14.29 17.95 1.39
N VAL A 832 -14.57 17.65 0.12
CA VAL A 832 -15.36 18.49 -0.79
C VAL A 832 -16.81 17.98 -0.89
N TYR A 833 -17.78 18.88 -0.74
CA TYR A 833 -19.22 18.55 -0.70
C TYR A 833 -19.99 19.20 -1.85
N ASP A 834 -20.96 18.50 -2.46
CA ASP A 834 -22.00 19.24 -3.20
C ASP A 834 -22.88 19.99 -2.21
N ASN A 835 -23.28 21.21 -2.56
CA ASN A 835 -24.14 22.02 -1.71
C ASN A 835 -25.58 21.92 -2.19
N GLY A 836 -26.39 21.03 -1.60
CA GLY A 836 -27.78 20.81 -2.02
C GLY A 836 -28.76 21.93 -1.70
N TYR A 837 -28.29 23.11 -1.28
CA TYR A 837 -29.10 24.35 -1.27
C TYR A 837 -28.92 25.18 -2.54
N LYS A 838 -27.97 24.79 -3.40
CA LYS A 838 -27.84 25.30 -4.77
C LYS A 838 -28.71 24.45 -5.68
N GLY A 839 -29.40 25.11 -6.60
CA GLY A 839 -30.21 24.43 -7.61
C GLY A 839 -29.36 23.46 -8.43
N LYS A 840 -29.98 22.39 -8.92
CA LYS A 840 -29.30 21.24 -9.53
C LYS A 840 -28.43 21.55 -10.76
N ARG A 841 -28.64 22.71 -11.38
CA ARG A 841 -27.77 23.24 -12.44
C ARG A 841 -26.31 23.44 -11.97
N TRP A 842 -26.13 23.74 -10.69
CA TRP A 842 -24.84 23.97 -10.03
C TRP A 842 -24.32 22.71 -9.31
N THR A 843 -25.19 21.73 -9.08
CA THR A 843 -24.88 20.46 -8.41
C THR A 843 -25.26 19.27 -9.31
N PRO A 844 -24.58 19.08 -10.45
CA PRO A 844 -24.98 18.11 -11.48
C PRO A 844 -24.94 16.64 -11.03
N THR A 845 -24.30 16.36 -9.90
CA THR A 845 -24.29 15.06 -9.21
C THR A 845 -25.61 14.74 -8.51
N LEU A 846 -26.38 15.76 -8.11
CA LEU A 846 -27.68 15.64 -7.43
C LEU A 846 -28.87 15.61 -8.42
N GLY A 847 -28.66 16.00 -9.67
CA GLY A 847 -29.67 15.92 -10.73
C GLY A 847 -29.45 16.96 -11.82
N GLY A 848 -30.51 17.34 -12.52
CA GLY A 848 -30.49 18.41 -13.50
C GLY A 848 -31.69 19.34 -13.35
N ASP A 849 -31.83 20.24 -14.31
CA ASP A 849 -32.98 21.15 -14.39
C ASP A 849 -34.33 20.41 -14.41
N MET A 850 -35.39 21.09 -13.93
CA MET A 850 -36.74 20.57 -13.89
C MET A 850 -37.31 20.38 -15.30
N ALA A 851 -37.25 19.14 -15.81
CA ALA A 851 -37.51 18.79 -17.21
C ALA A 851 -38.98 18.47 -17.50
N THR A 852 -39.40 18.66 -18.75
CA THR A 852 -40.76 18.32 -19.23
C THR A 852 -40.99 16.81 -19.25
N GLN A 853 -42.00 16.35 -18.52
CA GLN A 853 -42.40 14.95 -18.40
C GLN A 853 -43.69 14.62 -19.17
N ALA A 854 -44.51 15.63 -19.48
CA ALA A 854 -45.74 15.48 -20.26
C ALA A 854 -45.95 16.65 -21.21
N THR A 855 -46.50 16.38 -22.39
CA THR A 855 -46.89 17.39 -23.37
C THR A 855 -48.23 17.01 -23.99
N PHE A 856 -49.14 17.98 -24.05
CA PHE A 856 -50.47 17.82 -24.64
C PHE A 856 -50.73 18.95 -25.63
N ASP A 857 -51.08 18.61 -26.87
CA ASP A 857 -51.39 19.56 -27.95
C ASP A 857 -52.79 19.25 -28.49
N GLY A 858 -53.74 20.17 -28.31
CA GLY A 858 -55.13 19.97 -28.71
C GLY A 858 -56.12 20.73 -27.84
N ARG A 859 -57.40 20.33 -27.91
CA ARG A 859 -58.47 20.88 -27.08
C ARG A 859 -58.46 20.26 -25.69
N TYR A 860 -57.53 20.73 -24.88
CA TYR A 860 -57.34 20.26 -23.51
C TYR A 860 -57.70 21.34 -22.48
N GLY A 861 -58.18 20.88 -21.33
CA GLY A 861 -58.25 21.65 -20.08
C GLY A 861 -57.34 21.03 -19.03
N LEU A 862 -57.00 21.82 -18.01
CA LEU A 862 -56.21 21.37 -16.86
C LEU A 862 -56.89 21.86 -15.57
N VAL A 863 -57.03 20.96 -14.60
CA VAL A 863 -57.44 21.28 -13.22
C VAL A 863 -56.44 20.69 -12.24
N TYR A 864 -56.29 21.33 -11.08
CA TYR A 864 -55.37 20.91 -10.04
C TYR A 864 -55.94 21.25 -8.67
N SER A 865 -55.61 20.45 -7.66
CA SER A 865 -56.02 20.69 -6.28
C SER A 865 -55.24 19.84 -5.30
N HIS A 866 -55.03 20.35 -4.08
CA HIS A 866 -54.52 19.58 -2.95
C HIS A 866 -55.64 18.85 -2.17
N GLY A 867 -56.91 19.07 -2.51
CA GLY A 867 -58.05 18.50 -1.78
C GLY A 867 -58.01 18.89 -0.30
N ASP A 868 -58.32 17.96 0.60
CA ASP A 868 -58.17 18.16 2.05
C ASP A 868 -56.81 17.69 2.61
N SER A 869 -55.79 17.50 1.75
CA SER A 869 -54.47 17.03 2.18
C SER A 869 -53.83 17.96 3.21
N THR A 870 -52.94 17.45 4.05
CA THR A 870 -52.27 18.23 5.11
C THR A 870 -50.86 17.73 5.34
N TYR A 871 -49.97 18.61 5.78
CA TYR A 871 -48.63 18.24 6.23
C TYR A 871 -48.68 17.23 7.38
N LYS A 872 -47.76 16.26 7.38
CA LYS A 872 -47.61 15.25 8.44
C LYS A 872 -46.17 15.19 8.88
N GLY A 873 -45.90 15.47 10.16
CA GLY A 873 -44.58 15.25 10.74
C GLY A 873 -44.20 13.76 10.78
N ALA A 874 -42.95 13.47 11.15
CA ALA A 874 -42.45 12.11 11.27
C ALA A 874 -43.31 11.22 12.18
N LYS A 875 -43.28 9.90 11.92
CA LYS A 875 -44.08 8.88 12.63
C LYS A 875 -45.58 9.11 12.50
N TRP A 876 -46.00 9.60 11.33
CA TRP A 876 -47.40 9.77 10.99
C TRP A 876 -48.08 8.40 10.82
N PRO A 877 -49.35 8.22 11.20
CA PRO A 877 -50.13 7.00 10.96
C PRO A 877 -50.76 7.02 9.56
N GLU A 878 -51.43 5.95 9.13
CA GLU A 878 -52.23 5.96 7.89
C GLU A 878 -53.11 7.22 7.74
N GLN A 879 -53.12 7.80 6.53
CA GLN A 879 -53.90 9.00 6.21
C GLN A 879 -54.86 8.73 5.05
N THR A 880 -55.99 9.43 5.06
CA THR A 880 -56.90 9.51 3.93
C THR A 880 -57.02 10.97 3.51
N VAL A 881 -56.85 11.22 2.22
CA VAL A 881 -57.06 12.51 1.55
C VAL A 881 -58.25 12.37 0.60
N THR A 882 -59.09 13.40 0.51
CA THR A 882 -60.28 13.45 -0.32
C THR A 882 -60.25 14.69 -1.22
N TRP A 883 -60.59 14.48 -2.49
CA TRP A 883 -60.96 15.53 -3.43
C TRP A 883 -62.44 15.36 -3.77
N SER A 884 -63.24 16.38 -3.47
CA SER A 884 -64.61 16.46 -3.95
C SER A 884 -64.66 16.80 -5.44
N ALA A 885 -65.83 16.63 -6.09
CA ALA A 885 -66.03 17.09 -7.46
C ALA A 885 -65.75 18.60 -7.64
N ASP A 886 -66.00 19.41 -6.59
CA ASP A 886 -65.75 20.86 -6.62
C ASP A 886 -64.25 21.21 -6.58
N ASP A 887 -63.42 20.30 -6.06
CA ASP A 887 -61.96 20.48 -6.03
C ASP A 887 -61.33 20.29 -7.41
N LEU A 888 -61.93 19.44 -8.26
CA LEU A 888 -61.43 19.08 -9.59
C LEU A 888 -62.59 19.05 -10.59
N LEU A 889 -63.07 20.25 -10.97
CA LEU A 889 -64.23 20.40 -11.84
C LEU A 889 -63.95 19.93 -13.27
N ILE A 890 -64.43 18.73 -13.60
CA ILE A 890 -64.38 18.16 -14.96
C ILE A 890 -65.69 18.45 -15.71
N PRO A 891 -65.66 19.06 -16.91
CA PRO A 891 -66.85 19.28 -17.73
C PRO A 891 -67.58 17.99 -18.10
N GLU A 892 -68.92 18.05 -18.19
CA GLU A 892 -69.73 16.91 -18.62
C GLU A 892 -69.38 16.49 -20.05
N GLY A 893 -68.98 15.23 -20.24
CA GLY A 893 -68.59 14.69 -21.55
C GLY A 893 -67.11 14.85 -21.91
N ALA A 894 -66.31 15.49 -21.05
CA ALA A 894 -64.85 15.52 -21.18
C ALA A 894 -64.24 14.13 -20.94
N THR A 895 -63.10 13.86 -21.58
CA THR A 895 -62.33 12.61 -21.43
C THR A 895 -61.05 12.89 -20.66
N ILE A 896 -60.82 12.20 -19.54
CA ILE A 896 -59.56 12.32 -18.80
C ILE A 896 -58.43 11.74 -19.66
N THR A 897 -57.42 12.57 -19.93
CA THR A 897 -56.26 12.18 -20.73
C THR A 897 -55.10 11.77 -19.84
N ASP A 898 -54.90 12.49 -18.73
CA ASP A 898 -53.84 12.24 -17.77
C ASP A 898 -54.26 12.73 -16.38
N ALA A 899 -54.07 11.92 -15.35
CA ALA A 899 -54.25 12.33 -13.96
C ALA A 899 -53.03 11.89 -13.14
N ARG A 900 -52.29 12.86 -12.62
CA ARG A 900 -51.05 12.66 -11.87
C ARG A 900 -51.22 13.02 -10.41
N LEU A 901 -50.90 12.08 -9.53
CA LEU A 901 -50.86 12.27 -8.08
C LEU A 901 -49.43 12.51 -7.63
N TYR A 902 -49.23 13.60 -6.91
CA TYR A 902 -47.93 14.04 -6.40
C TYR A 902 -47.93 13.92 -4.87
N GLN A 903 -46.97 13.18 -4.34
CA GLN A 903 -46.75 13.05 -2.90
C GLN A 903 -45.27 13.32 -2.58
N SER A 904 -45.00 14.50 -2.03
CA SER A 904 -43.67 14.87 -1.55
C SER A 904 -43.45 14.51 -0.08
N TRP A 905 -42.20 14.23 0.24
CA TRP A 905 -41.72 13.81 1.55
C TRP A 905 -40.37 14.48 1.86
N GLY A 906 -39.99 14.52 3.14
CA GLY A 906 -38.76 15.16 3.54
C GLY A 906 -38.25 14.76 4.91
N TRP A 907 -37.02 15.19 5.18
CA TRP A 907 -36.30 14.91 6.43
C TRP A 907 -36.30 13.41 6.77
N ASN A 908 -35.95 12.57 5.80
CA ASN A 908 -35.94 11.13 6.01
C ASN A 908 -34.76 10.69 6.89
N LYS A 909 -35.04 10.17 8.07
CA LYS A 909 -34.04 9.62 9.00
C LYS A 909 -33.94 8.09 8.93
N MET A 910 -34.76 7.47 8.08
CA MET A 910 -34.68 6.04 7.86
C MET A 910 -33.43 5.70 7.04
N THR A 911 -33.00 4.45 7.15
CA THR A 911 -31.87 3.92 6.35
C THR A 911 -32.21 3.85 4.87
N GLU A 912 -33.47 3.56 4.55
CA GLU A 912 -33.99 3.41 3.19
C GLU A 912 -34.91 4.58 2.82
N ASP A 913 -35.17 4.77 1.53
CA ASP A 913 -36.13 5.76 1.07
C ASP A 913 -37.57 5.40 1.48
N PRO A 914 -38.43 6.41 1.71
CA PRO A 914 -39.84 6.17 2.00
C PRO A 914 -40.54 5.37 0.91
N ALA A 915 -41.21 4.29 1.27
CA ALA A 915 -42.03 3.46 0.40
C ALA A 915 -43.41 3.22 1.03
N PRO A 916 -44.21 4.27 1.27
CA PRO A 916 -45.57 4.10 1.78
C PRO A 916 -46.45 3.36 0.77
N SER A 917 -47.41 2.58 1.28
CA SER A 917 -48.45 1.97 0.44
C SER A 917 -49.45 3.05 0.01
N VAL A 918 -49.80 3.06 -1.28
CA VAL A 918 -50.69 4.07 -1.89
C VAL A 918 -51.89 3.37 -2.51
N VAL A 919 -53.09 3.73 -2.05
CA VAL A 919 -54.37 3.24 -2.57
C VAL A 919 -55.18 4.46 -3.05
N PHE A 920 -55.62 4.45 -4.31
CA PHE A 920 -56.40 5.53 -4.90
C PHE A 920 -57.76 5.00 -5.37
N ASN A 921 -58.86 5.58 -4.88
CA ASN A 921 -60.23 5.11 -5.14
C ASN A 921 -60.43 3.60 -4.90
N ASP A 922 -59.97 3.11 -3.74
CA ASP A 922 -60.01 1.69 -3.33
C ASP A 922 -59.22 0.73 -4.24
N ILE A 923 -58.34 1.25 -5.11
CA ILE A 923 -57.47 0.49 -5.99
C ILE A 923 -56.01 0.75 -5.59
N ASP A 924 -55.25 -0.32 -5.34
CA ASP A 924 -53.80 -0.21 -5.10
C ASP A 924 -53.14 0.43 -6.33
N VAL A 925 -52.38 1.49 -6.11
CA VAL A 925 -51.60 2.14 -7.16
C VAL A 925 -50.27 1.42 -7.28
N GLU A 926 -49.81 1.21 -8.50
CA GLU A 926 -48.48 0.64 -8.76
C GLU A 926 -47.36 1.59 -8.28
N ALA A 927 -46.10 1.17 -8.46
CA ALA A 927 -44.95 2.00 -8.11
C ALA A 927 -45.01 3.39 -8.80
N PRO A 928 -44.42 4.44 -8.20
CA PRO A 928 -44.36 5.76 -8.81
C PRO A 928 -43.86 5.71 -10.25
N VAL A 929 -44.52 6.44 -11.15
CA VAL A 929 -44.06 6.59 -12.55
C VAL A 929 -42.83 7.49 -12.65
N ALA A 930 -42.59 8.34 -11.65
CA ALA A 930 -41.35 9.08 -11.47
C ALA A 930 -41.04 9.28 -9.98
N THR A 931 -39.74 9.40 -9.68
CA THR A 931 -39.23 9.74 -8.35
C THR A 931 -38.13 10.77 -8.50
N TYR A 932 -38.26 11.85 -7.75
CA TYR A 932 -37.28 12.93 -7.71
C TYR A 932 -36.78 13.11 -6.28
N LYS A 933 -35.50 13.41 -6.10
CA LYS A 933 -34.87 13.49 -4.78
C LYS A 933 -33.86 14.60 -4.70
N ASP A 934 -33.69 15.13 -3.51
CA ASP A 934 -32.63 16.08 -3.20
C ASP A 934 -32.18 15.91 -1.76
N ARG A 935 -31.03 16.50 -1.42
CA ARG A 935 -30.40 16.33 -0.13
C ARG A 935 -29.37 17.44 0.11
N LYS A 936 -29.30 17.93 1.35
CA LYS A 936 -28.33 18.96 1.76
C LYS A 936 -26.88 18.57 1.43
N ASN A 937 -26.51 17.31 1.66
CA ASN A 937 -25.25 16.66 1.30
C ASN A 937 -24.00 17.11 2.12
N TRP A 938 -24.20 17.87 3.20
CA TRP A 938 -23.13 18.27 4.13
C TRP A 938 -23.62 18.58 5.56
N GLY A 939 -22.71 18.44 6.53
CA GLY A 939 -22.96 18.68 7.96
C GLY A 939 -23.84 17.61 8.64
N THR A 940 -24.16 17.81 9.92
CA THR A 940 -24.86 16.80 10.75
C THR A 940 -26.36 16.68 10.50
N TYR A 941 -26.96 17.63 9.76
CA TYR A 941 -28.39 17.66 9.44
C TYR A 941 -28.62 17.33 7.97
N ASP A 942 -27.85 16.38 7.46
CA ASP A 942 -27.94 15.91 6.10
C ASP A 942 -28.96 14.76 5.98
N TYR A 943 -30.19 15.08 5.53
CA TYR A 943 -31.27 14.10 5.35
C TYR A 943 -31.89 14.20 3.95
N PRO A 944 -32.29 13.08 3.31
CA PRO A 944 -32.92 13.10 2.01
C PRO A 944 -34.35 13.67 2.04
N TYR A 945 -34.74 14.20 0.88
CA TYR A 945 -36.08 14.67 0.53
C TYR A 945 -36.47 14.14 -0.86
N GLY A 946 -37.76 14.18 -1.19
CA GLY A 946 -38.19 13.81 -2.52
C GLY A 946 -39.66 13.96 -2.85
N LEU A 947 -40.00 13.61 -4.09
CA LEU A 947 -41.32 13.64 -4.68
C LEU A 947 -41.60 12.32 -5.41
N TYR A 948 -42.71 11.68 -5.05
CA TYR A 948 -43.27 10.58 -5.81
C TYR A 948 -44.40 11.07 -6.70
N VAL A 949 -44.35 10.66 -7.97
CA VAL A 949 -45.40 10.93 -8.96
C VAL A 949 -46.04 9.61 -9.37
N TYR A 950 -47.36 9.51 -9.23
CA TYR A 950 -48.14 8.33 -9.59
C TYR A 950 -49.09 8.67 -10.73
N SER A 951 -49.24 7.76 -11.69
CA SER A 951 -50.32 7.84 -12.68
C SER A 951 -51.58 7.22 -12.09
N VAL A 952 -52.63 8.01 -11.96
CA VAL A 952 -53.95 7.60 -11.45
C VAL A 952 -55.07 7.80 -12.48
N THR A 953 -54.70 7.98 -13.75
CA THR A 953 -55.61 8.24 -14.88
C THR A 953 -56.76 7.22 -14.97
N ASP A 954 -56.46 5.93 -14.85
CA ASP A 954 -57.45 4.86 -14.98
C ASP A 954 -58.36 4.72 -13.74
N GLN A 955 -57.89 5.22 -12.58
CA GLN A 955 -58.59 5.16 -11.31
C GLN A 955 -59.40 6.43 -11.02
N PHE A 956 -59.13 7.53 -11.74
CA PHE A 956 -59.74 8.84 -11.50
C PHE A 956 -61.27 8.83 -11.71
N ASP A 957 -61.99 9.46 -10.78
CA ASP A 957 -63.44 9.66 -10.84
C ASP A 957 -63.78 11.16 -10.76
N ALA A 958 -64.50 11.66 -11.77
CA ALA A 958 -64.94 13.06 -11.84
C ALA A 958 -65.95 13.43 -10.74
N ALA A 959 -66.58 12.45 -10.07
CA ALA A 959 -67.47 12.69 -8.94
C ALA A 959 -66.73 12.94 -7.61
N GLY A 960 -65.42 12.67 -7.56
CA GLY A 960 -64.57 12.82 -6.39
C GLY A 960 -63.61 11.65 -6.21
N ASN A 961 -62.49 11.88 -5.54
CA ASN A 961 -61.40 10.93 -5.41
C ASN A 961 -60.93 10.80 -3.96
N THR A 962 -60.39 9.64 -3.60
CA THR A 962 -59.75 9.37 -2.32
C THR A 962 -58.35 8.78 -2.51
N LEU A 963 -57.41 9.26 -1.70
CA LEU A 963 -56.08 8.67 -1.53
C LEU A 963 -55.98 8.14 -0.11
N THR A 964 -55.66 6.87 0.07
CA THR A 964 -55.18 6.31 1.33
C THR A 964 -53.69 6.02 1.24
N ILE A 965 -52.93 6.62 2.14
CA ILE A 965 -51.48 6.44 2.22
C ILE A 965 -51.12 5.84 3.58
N THR A 966 -50.46 4.68 3.55
CA THR A 966 -50.12 3.91 4.75
C THR A 966 -48.59 3.84 4.87
N PRO A 967 -48.01 4.36 5.96
CA PRO A 967 -46.56 4.35 6.14
C PRO A 967 -46.04 2.98 6.53
N GLU A 968 -44.74 2.81 6.40
CA GLU A 968 -43.97 1.74 7.02
C GLU A 968 -44.06 1.82 8.55
N ALA A 969 -43.90 0.68 9.23
CA ALA A 969 -44.15 0.58 10.68
C ALA A 969 -43.24 1.47 11.55
N ASP A 970 -42.05 1.78 11.05
CA ASP A 970 -41.01 2.55 11.71
C ASP A 970 -40.71 3.88 10.98
N ASN A 971 -41.66 4.40 10.21
CA ASN A 971 -41.49 5.61 9.42
C ASN A 971 -40.94 6.80 10.22
N ASP A 972 -39.82 7.37 9.79
CA ASP A 972 -39.20 8.56 10.39
C ASP A 972 -38.87 9.61 9.33
N TYR A 973 -39.91 10.08 8.64
CA TYR A 973 -39.89 11.13 7.62
C TYR A 973 -41.24 11.89 7.63
N PHE A 974 -41.26 13.14 7.18
CA PHE A 974 -42.49 13.92 7.06
C PHE A 974 -43.08 13.85 5.64
N LEU A 975 -44.37 14.18 5.51
CA LEU A 975 -45.06 14.42 4.23
C LEU A 975 -45.49 15.88 4.11
N TYR A 976 -45.29 16.48 2.94
CA TYR A 976 -46.07 17.65 2.54
C TYR A 976 -47.45 17.21 2.03
N GLY A 977 -48.38 18.16 1.84
CA GLY A 977 -49.70 17.86 1.28
C GLY A 977 -49.62 17.15 -0.08
N ALA A 978 -50.46 16.13 -0.30
CA ALA A 978 -50.62 15.55 -1.63
C ALA A 978 -51.39 16.49 -2.57
N TYR A 979 -51.16 16.41 -3.87
CA TYR A 979 -51.97 17.12 -4.86
C TYR A 979 -52.14 16.36 -6.17
N LEU A 980 -53.19 16.71 -6.90
CA LEU A 980 -53.52 16.18 -8.23
C LEU A 980 -53.37 17.25 -9.29
N VAL A 981 -52.87 16.85 -10.47
CA VAL A 981 -52.95 17.61 -11.72
C VAL A 981 -53.63 16.72 -12.75
N VAL A 982 -54.72 17.20 -13.34
CA VAL A 982 -55.56 16.42 -14.26
C VAL A 982 -55.72 17.18 -15.57
N VAL A 983 -55.32 16.55 -16.67
CA VAL A 983 -55.52 17.02 -18.04
C VAL A 983 -56.67 16.24 -18.67
N TYR A 984 -57.63 16.94 -19.25
CA TYR A 984 -58.78 16.36 -19.91
C TYR A 984 -58.97 16.94 -21.30
N GLU A 985 -59.44 16.12 -22.24
CA GLU A 985 -59.86 16.52 -23.56
C GLU A 985 -61.35 16.89 -23.53
N ASP A 986 -61.69 18.07 -24.04
CA ASP A 986 -63.07 18.49 -24.18
C ASP A 986 -63.22 19.33 -25.46
N PRO A 987 -64.08 18.90 -26.42
CA PRO A 987 -64.35 19.67 -27.63
C PRO A 987 -64.80 21.12 -27.39
N ALA A 988 -65.35 21.45 -26.21
CA ALA A 988 -65.74 22.80 -25.84
C ALA A 988 -64.57 23.67 -25.33
N THR A 989 -63.40 23.08 -25.08
CA THR A 989 -62.21 23.84 -24.70
C THR A 989 -61.48 24.39 -25.94
N THR A 990 -60.71 25.45 -25.72
CA THR A 990 -59.81 26.05 -26.71
C THR A 990 -58.58 25.19 -26.94
N GLU A 991 -57.99 25.32 -28.13
CA GLU A 991 -56.72 24.71 -28.49
C GLU A 991 -55.60 25.19 -27.54
N LYS A 992 -54.89 24.24 -26.91
CA LYS A 992 -53.79 24.52 -25.98
C LYS A 992 -52.61 23.61 -26.22
N ARG A 993 -51.45 24.11 -25.83
CA ARG A 993 -50.26 23.31 -25.53
C ARG A 993 -50.00 23.36 -24.03
N ILE A 994 -49.99 22.21 -23.38
CA ILE A 994 -49.71 22.06 -21.95
C ILE A 994 -48.41 21.28 -21.80
N LEU A 995 -47.43 21.85 -21.12
CA LEU A 995 -46.17 21.19 -20.77
C LEU A 995 -46.06 21.09 -19.25
N ILE A 996 -45.86 19.89 -18.73
CA ILE A 996 -45.69 19.63 -17.28
C ILE A 996 -44.23 19.28 -17.03
N ASN A 997 -43.53 20.12 -16.29
CA ASN A 997 -42.18 19.85 -15.81
C ASN A 997 -42.24 19.44 -14.33
N GLU A 998 -41.45 18.43 -13.97
CA GLU A 998 -41.44 17.83 -12.62
C GLU A 998 -39.99 17.65 -12.16
N GLU A 999 -39.74 17.89 -10.87
CA GLU A 999 -38.48 17.57 -10.19
C GLU A 999 -38.70 17.66 -8.66
N PHE A 1000 -37.65 17.46 -7.86
CA PHE A 1000 -37.61 17.94 -6.48
C PHE A 1000 -36.27 18.63 -6.28
N ASP A 1001 -36.27 19.94 -6.09
CA ASP A 1001 -35.06 20.74 -5.92
C ASP A 1001 -35.21 21.67 -4.69
N MET A 1002 -34.27 21.55 -3.76
CA MET A 1002 -34.21 22.30 -2.51
C MET A 1002 -33.26 23.48 -2.69
N VAL A 1003 -33.76 24.71 -2.52
CA VAL A 1003 -32.93 25.91 -2.67
C VAL A 1003 -33.08 26.88 -1.51
N CYS A 1004 -31.97 27.45 -1.09
CA CYS A 1004 -31.95 28.47 -0.04
C CYS A 1004 -30.77 29.43 -0.24
N SER A 1005 -31.06 30.67 -0.69
CA SER A 1005 -30.04 31.72 -0.78
C SER A 1005 -29.59 32.11 0.62
N ARG A 1006 -28.32 31.87 0.93
CA ARG A 1006 -27.78 32.13 2.26
C ARG A 1006 -26.26 32.17 2.22
N ALA A 1007 -25.70 33.38 2.37
CA ALA A 1007 -24.25 33.58 2.40
C ALA A 1007 -23.55 32.70 3.46
N SER A 1008 -24.17 32.47 4.64
CA SER A 1008 -23.60 31.60 5.67
C SER A 1008 -23.53 30.11 5.28
N TYR A 1009 -24.10 29.73 4.14
CA TYR A 1009 -24.06 28.39 3.55
C TYR A 1009 -23.28 28.37 2.23
N SER A 1010 -22.57 29.44 1.84
CA SER A 1010 -21.93 29.58 0.52
C SER A 1010 -22.90 29.38 -0.63
N VAL A 1011 -24.07 30.01 -0.55
CA VAL A 1011 -25.07 30.01 -1.63
C VAL A 1011 -25.54 31.44 -1.86
N ASP A 1012 -25.42 31.92 -3.09
CA ASP A 1012 -26.02 33.19 -3.52
C ASP A 1012 -27.40 33.01 -4.19
N ASP A 1013 -28.02 34.12 -4.61
CA ASP A 1013 -29.35 34.10 -5.22
C ASP A 1013 -29.39 33.36 -6.57
N GLU A 1014 -28.32 33.48 -7.39
CA GLU A 1014 -28.27 32.85 -8.72
C GLU A 1014 -28.11 31.33 -8.59
N GLU A 1015 -27.34 30.90 -7.61
CA GLU A 1015 -27.14 29.51 -7.24
C GLU A 1015 -28.39 28.91 -6.61
N ALA A 1016 -29.12 29.66 -5.77
CA ALA A 1016 -30.37 29.23 -5.15
C ALA A 1016 -31.60 29.34 -6.08
N THR A 1017 -31.42 28.98 -7.35
CA THR A 1017 -32.45 29.05 -8.39
C THR A 1017 -32.68 27.69 -9.04
N VAL A 1018 -33.94 27.27 -9.07
CA VAL A 1018 -34.39 26.10 -9.82
C VAL A 1018 -34.80 26.53 -11.22
N TYR A 1019 -34.30 25.82 -12.23
CA TYR A 1019 -34.55 26.15 -13.64
C TYR A 1019 -35.50 25.10 -14.26
N ALA A 1020 -36.54 25.57 -14.95
CA ALA A 1020 -37.55 24.75 -15.60
C ALA A 1020 -37.69 25.16 -17.08
N PRO A 1021 -36.94 24.52 -18.00
CA PRO A 1021 -37.00 24.83 -19.42
C PRO A 1021 -38.26 24.25 -20.10
N PHE A 1022 -38.91 25.04 -20.94
CA PHE A 1022 -40.01 24.62 -21.82
C PHE A 1022 -39.60 24.79 -23.28
N SER A 1023 -39.80 23.75 -24.10
CA SER A 1023 -39.39 23.77 -25.50
C SER A 1023 -40.54 23.47 -26.47
N GLY A 1024 -40.38 23.89 -27.73
CA GLY A 1024 -41.36 23.65 -28.79
C GLY A 1024 -42.64 24.46 -28.65
N VAL A 1025 -42.58 25.63 -28.00
CA VAL A 1025 -43.71 26.56 -27.91
C VAL A 1025 -43.82 27.36 -29.19
N ASN A 1026 -45.04 27.50 -29.73
CA ASN A 1026 -45.32 28.38 -30.88
C ASN A 1026 -46.00 29.64 -30.35
N THR A 1027 -45.68 30.80 -30.92
CA THR A 1027 -46.36 32.06 -30.57
C THR A 1027 -47.32 32.57 -31.67
N THR A 1028 -47.37 31.86 -32.80
CA THR A 1028 -48.37 32.08 -33.85
C THR A 1028 -49.76 31.81 -33.28
N ASP A 1029 -50.71 32.72 -33.52
CA ASP A 1029 -52.10 32.60 -33.05
C ASP A 1029 -52.25 32.47 -31.53
N LEU A 1030 -51.27 32.90 -30.73
CA LEU A 1030 -51.34 32.87 -29.26
C LEU A 1030 -52.48 33.79 -28.75
N ALA A 1031 -53.40 33.20 -28.00
CA ALA A 1031 -54.50 33.89 -27.32
C ALA A 1031 -54.15 34.26 -25.86
N GLY A 1032 -53.34 33.44 -25.19
CA GLY A 1032 -52.91 33.65 -23.81
C GLY A 1032 -51.90 32.60 -23.37
N ALA A 1033 -51.19 32.84 -22.25
CA ALA A 1033 -50.32 31.84 -21.65
C ALA A 1033 -50.16 32.08 -20.15
N GLN A 1034 -50.06 30.99 -19.39
CA GLN A 1034 -49.82 31.03 -17.96
C GLN A 1034 -48.84 29.95 -17.52
N VAL A 1035 -48.11 30.21 -16.44
CA VAL A 1035 -47.31 29.20 -15.73
C VAL A 1035 -47.87 28.98 -14.34
N ILE A 1036 -48.02 27.72 -13.96
CA ILE A 1036 -48.35 27.30 -12.60
C ILE A 1036 -47.09 26.74 -11.96
N ALA A 1037 -46.61 27.38 -10.89
CA ALA A 1037 -45.48 26.92 -10.09
C ALA A 1037 -45.98 26.31 -8.78
N VAL A 1038 -45.54 25.09 -8.47
CA VAL A 1038 -45.91 24.35 -7.26
C VAL A 1038 -44.68 24.17 -6.38
N LEU A 1039 -44.74 24.73 -5.18
CA LEU A 1039 -43.63 24.70 -4.22
C LEU A 1039 -44.11 24.36 -2.82
N ALA A 1040 -43.23 23.73 -2.05
CA ALA A 1040 -43.38 23.57 -0.62
C ALA A 1040 -42.53 24.58 0.16
N SER A 1041 -43.00 24.94 1.36
CA SER A 1041 -42.31 25.82 2.32
C SER A 1041 -41.84 27.19 1.79
N ALA A 1042 -42.50 27.73 0.75
CA ALA A 1042 -42.20 29.06 0.20
C ALA A 1042 -43.11 30.15 0.80
N ASP A 1043 -43.09 30.32 2.12
CA ASP A 1043 -44.03 31.17 2.86
C ASP A 1043 -43.46 32.53 3.28
N GLU A 1044 -42.16 32.73 3.14
CA GLU A 1044 -41.51 33.96 3.59
C GLU A 1044 -41.69 35.09 2.58
N LYS A 1045 -42.46 36.10 3.00
CA LYS A 1045 -42.75 37.27 2.18
C LYS A 1045 -41.49 37.95 1.68
N GLU A 1046 -41.44 38.23 0.37
CA GLU A 1046 -40.36 38.95 -0.33
C GLU A 1046 -38.99 38.23 -0.33
N LYS A 1047 -38.95 36.95 0.05
CA LYS A 1047 -37.73 36.13 0.08
C LYS A 1047 -37.64 35.05 -1.00
N SER A 1048 -38.54 35.12 -1.97
CA SER A 1048 -38.52 34.28 -3.17
C SER A 1048 -38.93 35.11 -4.38
N LYS A 1049 -38.57 34.65 -5.57
CA LYS A 1049 -38.90 35.31 -6.84
C LYS A 1049 -39.23 34.26 -7.90
N PHE A 1050 -40.11 34.65 -8.81
CA PHE A 1050 -40.38 33.90 -10.04
C PHE A 1050 -39.91 34.71 -11.23
N PHE A 1051 -39.21 34.07 -12.17
CA PHE A 1051 -38.91 34.67 -13.46
C PHE A 1051 -39.44 33.79 -14.57
N PHE A 1052 -39.93 34.41 -15.63
CA PHE A 1052 -40.20 33.72 -16.88
C PHE A 1052 -39.50 34.47 -18.01
N ASN A 1053 -38.52 33.80 -18.61
CA ASN A 1053 -37.53 34.43 -19.49
C ASN A 1053 -36.94 35.67 -18.80
N ASP A 1054 -36.99 36.83 -19.47
CA ASP A 1054 -36.43 38.10 -18.98
C ASP A 1054 -37.37 38.88 -18.04
N GLN A 1055 -38.56 38.35 -17.72
CA GLN A 1055 -39.53 39.04 -16.86
C GLN A 1055 -39.54 38.48 -15.43
N GLU A 1056 -39.49 39.38 -14.44
CA GLU A 1056 -39.60 39.09 -13.01
C GLU A 1056 -41.05 39.26 -12.53
N TYR A 1057 -41.47 38.36 -11.66
CA TYR A 1057 -42.78 38.31 -11.02
C TYR A 1057 -42.62 38.17 -9.49
N PRO A 1058 -43.65 38.49 -8.69
CA PRO A 1058 -43.65 38.23 -7.26
C PRO A 1058 -43.39 36.75 -6.93
N GLY A 1059 -42.77 36.48 -5.79
CA GLY A 1059 -42.55 35.12 -5.29
C GLY A 1059 -43.83 34.44 -4.82
N PHE A 1060 -43.66 33.32 -4.10
CA PHE A 1060 -44.69 32.29 -3.97
C PHE A 1060 -45.56 32.38 -2.70
N TRP A 1061 -45.21 33.30 -1.79
CA TRP A 1061 -45.81 33.40 -0.44
C TRP A 1061 -47.30 33.75 -0.43
N GLU A 1062 -47.84 34.36 -1.50
CA GLU A 1062 -49.26 34.75 -1.54
C GLU A 1062 -50.19 33.55 -1.64
N ASP A 1063 -49.75 32.49 -2.35
CA ASP A 1063 -50.53 31.29 -2.62
C ASP A 1063 -50.20 30.13 -1.68
N TYR A 1064 -49.17 30.28 -0.84
CA TYR A 1064 -48.77 29.28 0.15
C TYR A 1064 -49.91 28.97 1.14
N GLN A 1065 -50.20 27.68 1.29
CA GLN A 1065 -51.18 27.20 2.27
C GLN A 1065 -50.48 26.56 3.46
N SER A 1066 -50.63 27.14 4.65
CA SER A 1066 -49.93 26.67 5.86
C SER A 1066 -50.33 25.26 6.32
N ALA A 1067 -51.53 24.78 5.95
CA ALA A 1067 -52.01 23.46 6.35
C ALA A 1067 -51.35 22.33 5.54
N GLN A 1068 -51.19 22.53 4.24
CA GLN A 1068 -50.50 21.62 3.31
C GLN A 1068 -48.99 21.85 3.31
N GLN A 1069 -48.57 23.07 3.65
CA GLN A 1069 -47.25 23.65 3.40
C GLN A 1069 -46.84 23.68 1.92
N ILE A 1070 -47.82 23.81 1.02
CA ILE A 1070 -47.65 23.89 -0.44
C ILE A 1070 -48.46 25.08 -0.97
N GLY A 1071 -47.98 25.72 -2.04
CA GLY A 1071 -48.70 26.75 -2.80
C GLY A 1071 -48.77 26.46 -4.30
N PHE A 1072 -49.81 26.97 -4.97
CA PHE A 1072 -49.98 26.97 -6.43
C PHE A 1072 -49.96 28.41 -6.94
N SER A 1073 -48.79 28.93 -7.29
CA SER A 1073 -48.68 30.28 -7.82
C SER A 1073 -48.87 30.31 -9.32
N VAL A 1074 -49.80 31.15 -9.78
CA VAL A 1074 -50.21 31.25 -11.18
C VAL A 1074 -49.80 32.60 -11.76
N TYR A 1075 -49.03 32.58 -12.83
CA TYR A 1075 -48.49 33.77 -13.47
C TYR A 1075 -48.99 33.88 -14.92
N ASP A 1076 -49.54 35.04 -15.30
CA ASP A 1076 -49.78 35.38 -16.70
C ASP A 1076 -48.43 35.70 -17.37
N VAL A 1077 -48.03 34.83 -18.30
CA VAL A 1077 -46.75 34.93 -19.02
C VAL A 1077 -46.94 35.21 -20.50
N ALA A 1078 -48.16 35.52 -20.96
CA ALA A 1078 -48.45 35.72 -22.38
C ALA A 1078 -47.54 36.78 -23.03
N GLY A 1079 -47.23 37.86 -22.30
CA GLY A 1079 -46.35 38.93 -22.77
C GLY A 1079 -44.85 38.61 -22.70
N ALA A 1080 -44.46 37.56 -21.98
CA ALA A 1080 -43.08 37.12 -21.80
C ALA A 1080 -42.74 35.88 -22.65
N LEU A 1081 -43.75 35.18 -23.17
CA LEU A 1081 -43.61 33.96 -23.98
C LEU A 1081 -42.88 34.24 -25.30
N GLN A 1082 -41.93 33.36 -25.63
CA GLN A 1082 -41.11 33.42 -26.83
C GLN A 1082 -41.37 32.20 -27.72
N ASP A 1083 -41.15 32.37 -29.03
CA ASP A 1083 -41.20 31.27 -29.98
C ASP A 1083 -40.02 30.31 -29.76
N GLY A 1084 -40.29 29.00 -29.70
CA GLY A 1084 -39.29 27.97 -29.45
C GLY A 1084 -39.09 27.66 -27.97
N ALA A 1085 -37.96 28.12 -27.40
CA ALA A 1085 -37.53 27.79 -26.04
C ALA A 1085 -37.87 28.90 -25.05
N ASN A 1086 -38.31 28.51 -23.86
CA ASN A 1086 -38.65 29.38 -22.75
C ASN A 1086 -38.09 28.77 -21.45
N GLU A 1087 -37.91 29.57 -20.41
CA GLU A 1087 -37.41 29.09 -19.12
C GLU A 1087 -38.13 29.79 -17.96
N ALA A 1088 -38.70 28.99 -17.06
CA ALA A 1088 -39.15 29.43 -15.75
C ALA A 1088 -38.00 29.28 -14.73
N ARG A 1089 -37.83 30.26 -13.85
CA ARG A 1089 -36.81 30.24 -12.79
C ARG A 1089 -37.48 30.51 -11.45
N LEU A 1090 -37.33 29.57 -10.52
CA LEU A 1090 -37.91 29.62 -9.18
C LEU A 1090 -36.77 29.83 -8.19
N GLN A 1091 -36.68 31.06 -7.66
CA GLN A 1091 -35.49 31.52 -6.92
C GLN A 1091 -35.82 31.75 -5.46
N SER A 1092 -34.97 31.23 -4.57
CA SER A 1092 -34.84 31.73 -3.20
C SER A 1092 -33.99 33.01 -3.22
N PHE A 1093 -34.47 34.07 -2.58
CA PHE A 1093 -33.90 35.41 -2.73
C PHE A 1093 -33.57 36.03 -1.37
N ASP A 1094 -32.30 36.40 -1.15
CA ASP A 1094 -31.87 37.05 0.06
C ASP A 1094 -32.09 38.58 0.02
N ALA A 1095 -33.14 39.02 0.73
CA ALA A 1095 -33.45 40.44 0.90
C ALA A 1095 -32.60 41.16 1.99
N GLY A 1096 -31.60 40.51 2.58
CA GLY A 1096 -30.61 41.14 3.49
C GLY A 1096 -30.18 40.32 4.72
N ALA A 1097 -30.58 39.05 4.85
CA ALA A 1097 -30.11 38.14 5.90
C ALA A 1097 -30.03 36.67 5.43
N ASN A 1098 -31.11 36.17 4.84
CA ASN A 1098 -31.22 34.88 4.17
C ASN A 1098 -32.51 34.87 3.33
N GLY A 1099 -32.51 34.11 2.23
CA GLY A 1099 -33.69 33.79 1.44
C GLY A 1099 -34.58 32.72 2.07
N ASP A 1100 -35.68 32.41 1.38
CA ASP A 1100 -36.66 31.41 1.78
C ASP A 1100 -36.07 29.99 1.63
N ASN A 1101 -36.45 29.05 2.50
CA ASN A 1101 -36.02 27.65 2.39
C ASN A 1101 -37.10 26.83 1.68
N MET A 1102 -37.08 26.92 0.35
CA MET A 1102 -38.17 26.47 -0.52
C MET A 1102 -37.80 25.22 -1.32
N TYR A 1103 -38.83 24.45 -1.66
CA TYR A 1103 -38.70 23.18 -2.39
C TYR A 1103 -39.58 23.21 -3.63
N ALA A 1104 -38.97 23.23 -4.81
CA ALA A 1104 -39.70 23.26 -6.08
C ALA A 1104 -40.13 21.85 -6.50
N LEU A 1105 -41.41 21.70 -6.87
CA LEU A 1105 -42.00 20.39 -7.17
C LEU A 1105 -42.41 20.27 -8.65
N THR A 1106 -43.16 21.25 -9.16
CA THR A 1106 -43.74 21.21 -10.51
C THR A 1106 -43.80 22.60 -11.12
N ALA A 1107 -43.55 22.72 -12.42
CA ALA A 1107 -43.80 23.92 -13.21
C ALA A 1107 -44.60 23.55 -14.48
N ILE A 1108 -45.76 24.17 -14.69
CA ILE A 1108 -46.68 23.83 -15.77
C ILE A 1108 -46.88 25.04 -16.67
N LEU A 1109 -46.47 24.95 -17.93
CA LEU A 1109 -46.76 25.98 -18.94
C LEU A 1109 -48.03 25.61 -19.72
N ILE A 1110 -49.00 26.52 -19.75
CA ILE A 1110 -50.23 26.41 -20.53
C ILE A 1110 -50.24 27.55 -21.55
N ALA A 1111 -50.08 27.24 -22.83
CA ALA A 1111 -50.22 28.18 -23.94
C ALA A 1111 -51.54 27.92 -24.67
N GLU A 1112 -52.35 28.95 -24.85
CA GLU A 1112 -53.67 28.90 -25.47
C GLU A 1112 -53.65 29.58 -26.84
N TYR A 1113 -54.28 28.99 -27.84
CA TYR A 1113 -54.25 29.44 -29.23
C TYR A 1113 -55.65 29.80 -29.75
N THR A 1114 -55.70 30.80 -30.63
CA THR A 1114 -56.90 31.13 -31.40
C THR A 1114 -57.06 30.14 -32.53
N GLU A 1115 -58.27 29.61 -32.69
CA GLU A 1115 -58.56 28.66 -33.75
C GLU A 1115 -58.71 29.35 -35.11
N THR A 1116 -57.95 28.90 -36.09
CA THR A 1116 -58.17 29.25 -37.50
C THR A 1116 -59.39 28.52 -38.04
N THR A 1117 -60.45 29.27 -38.34
CA THR A 1117 -61.63 28.75 -39.07
C THR A 1117 -61.27 28.54 -40.55
N LEU A 1118 -61.59 27.37 -41.11
CA LEU A 1118 -61.37 27.03 -42.52
C LEU A 1118 -62.68 26.64 -43.23
N PRO A 1119 -62.84 26.94 -44.53
CA PRO A 1119 -63.96 26.44 -45.33
C PRO A 1119 -63.79 24.94 -45.65
N ASP A 1120 -64.89 24.19 -45.74
CA ASP A 1120 -64.90 22.77 -46.16
C ASP A 1120 -65.98 22.54 -47.22
N LEU A 1121 -65.58 22.27 -48.46
CA LEU A 1121 -66.46 22.21 -49.63
C LEU A 1121 -66.81 20.77 -50.00
N VAL A 1122 -68.08 20.40 -49.87
CA VAL A 1122 -68.59 19.05 -50.18
C VAL A 1122 -69.61 19.10 -51.31
N VAL A 1123 -69.41 18.27 -52.34
CA VAL A 1123 -70.43 18.03 -53.37
C VAL A 1123 -71.52 17.13 -52.78
N THR A 1124 -72.70 17.69 -52.55
CA THR A 1124 -73.82 17.03 -51.86
C THR A 1124 -74.85 16.41 -52.80
N GLY A 1125 -74.80 16.73 -54.09
CA GLY A 1125 -75.67 16.12 -55.08
C GLY A 1125 -75.23 16.38 -56.52
N ILE A 1126 -75.49 15.42 -57.39
CA ILE A 1126 -75.29 15.51 -58.84
C ILE A 1126 -76.57 15.00 -59.50
N ALA A 1127 -77.15 15.78 -60.42
CA ALA A 1127 -78.37 15.39 -61.13
C ALA A 1127 -78.29 15.78 -62.62
N PRO A 1128 -78.35 14.81 -63.56
CA PRO A 1128 -78.55 15.07 -64.97
C PRO A 1128 -80.03 15.29 -65.28
N ASN A 1129 -80.41 16.38 -65.95
CA ASN A 1129 -81.78 16.75 -66.32
C ASN A 1129 -82.80 16.39 -65.21
N ALA A 1130 -83.83 15.58 -65.55
CA ALA A 1130 -84.81 15.04 -64.61
C ALA A 1130 -84.40 13.66 -64.04
N GLY A 1131 -83.10 13.46 -63.76
CA GLY A 1131 -82.49 12.20 -63.33
C GLY A 1131 -82.03 11.28 -64.46
N GLU A 1132 -82.07 11.75 -65.71
CA GLU A 1132 -81.85 10.94 -66.92
C GLU A 1132 -80.93 11.64 -67.91
N ILE A 1133 -80.22 10.87 -68.74
CA ILE A 1133 -79.46 11.35 -69.89
C ILE A 1133 -80.21 10.96 -71.17
N PHE A 1134 -80.55 11.94 -72.00
CA PHE A 1134 -81.28 11.77 -73.24
C PHE A 1134 -80.34 11.69 -74.45
N ALA A 1135 -80.64 10.77 -75.37
CA ALA A 1135 -79.89 10.58 -76.60
C ALA A 1135 -80.29 11.61 -77.68
N HIS A 1136 -79.31 12.03 -78.48
CA HIS A 1136 -79.43 12.95 -79.61
C HIS A 1136 -79.92 14.38 -79.26
N GLU A 1137 -79.83 14.76 -77.98
CA GLU A 1137 -80.09 16.12 -77.51
C GLU A 1137 -79.09 16.55 -76.43
N PRO A 1138 -78.95 17.87 -76.17
CA PRO A 1138 -78.10 18.36 -75.09
C PRO A 1138 -78.62 17.94 -73.71
N ASN A 1139 -77.71 17.60 -72.79
CA ASN A 1139 -78.05 17.19 -71.43
C ASN A 1139 -77.51 18.20 -70.42
N ASN A 1140 -78.36 18.77 -69.60
CA ASN A 1140 -77.92 19.65 -68.52
C ASN A 1140 -77.60 18.82 -67.28
N ILE A 1141 -76.50 19.13 -66.60
CA ILE A 1141 -76.02 18.45 -65.41
C ILE A 1141 -75.84 19.49 -64.33
N THR A 1142 -76.52 19.28 -63.21
CA THR A 1142 -76.42 20.12 -62.02
C THR A 1142 -75.56 19.44 -60.96
N ALA A 1143 -74.79 20.24 -60.21
CA ALA A 1143 -74.13 19.81 -59.00
C ALA A 1143 -74.37 20.82 -57.87
N THR A 1144 -74.72 20.31 -56.69
CA THR A 1144 -74.86 21.09 -55.47
C THR A 1144 -73.61 20.92 -54.62
N VAL A 1145 -73.01 22.03 -54.21
CA VAL A 1145 -71.88 22.09 -53.27
C VAL A 1145 -72.31 22.81 -52.00
N ALA A 1146 -71.93 22.27 -50.86
CA ALA A 1146 -72.12 22.86 -49.54
C ALA A 1146 -70.75 23.25 -48.96
N ASN A 1147 -70.64 24.45 -48.40
CA ASN A 1147 -69.56 24.75 -47.48
C ASN A 1147 -70.02 24.32 -46.08
N ILE A 1148 -69.50 23.20 -45.60
CA ILE A 1148 -69.79 22.64 -44.28
C ILE A 1148 -68.76 23.07 -43.23
N GLY A 1149 -67.76 23.89 -43.62
CA GLY A 1149 -66.77 24.46 -42.72
C GLY A 1149 -67.23 25.78 -42.10
N ASP A 1150 -66.52 26.21 -41.06
CA ASP A 1150 -66.90 27.36 -40.22
C ASP A 1150 -66.39 28.71 -40.74
N ALA A 1151 -65.54 28.72 -41.76
CA ALA A 1151 -65.17 29.93 -42.50
C ALA A 1151 -65.83 30.01 -43.89
N ALA A 1152 -65.96 31.22 -44.41
CA ALA A 1152 -66.38 31.43 -45.79
C ALA A 1152 -65.31 30.94 -46.77
N ALA A 1153 -65.71 30.16 -47.77
CA ALA A 1153 -64.84 29.81 -48.89
C ALA A 1153 -64.63 31.04 -49.77
N GLY A 1154 -63.36 31.32 -50.10
CA GLY A 1154 -62.99 32.23 -51.18
C GLY A 1154 -63.41 31.69 -52.55
N THR A 1155 -62.90 32.26 -53.64
CA THR A 1155 -63.19 31.74 -54.98
C THR A 1155 -62.65 30.31 -55.14
N PHE A 1156 -63.48 29.37 -55.61
CA PHE A 1156 -63.10 27.97 -55.84
C PHE A 1156 -63.70 27.43 -57.14
N ASP A 1157 -63.09 26.39 -57.69
CA ASP A 1157 -63.50 25.80 -58.98
C ASP A 1157 -64.29 24.50 -58.79
N LEU A 1158 -65.37 24.34 -59.57
CA LEU A 1158 -66.18 23.14 -59.62
C LEU A 1158 -65.94 22.42 -60.96
N LYS A 1159 -65.27 21.27 -60.90
CA LYS A 1159 -64.90 20.49 -62.08
C LYS A 1159 -65.91 19.37 -62.30
N PHE A 1160 -66.57 19.40 -63.44
CA PHE A 1160 -67.43 18.33 -63.96
C PHE A 1160 -66.63 17.50 -64.95
N ALA A 1161 -66.38 16.24 -64.62
CA ALA A 1161 -65.83 15.23 -65.52
C ALA A 1161 -66.97 14.31 -65.99
N ILE A 1162 -67.33 14.42 -67.26
CA ILE A 1162 -68.36 13.59 -67.89
C ILE A 1162 -67.65 12.65 -68.87
N ASN A 1163 -67.47 11.40 -68.46
CA ASN A 1163 -66.53 10.47 -69.07
C ASN A 1163 -65.10 11.09 -69.16
N SER A 1164 -64.58 11.33 -70.37
CA SER A 1164 -63.27 11.94 -70.60
C SER A 1164 -63.30 13.46 -70.75
N ASP A 1165 -64.48 14.06 -70.90
CA ASP A 1165 -64.63 15.49 -71.12
C ASP A 1165 -64.73 16.23 -69.78
N THR A 1166 -64.05 17.37 -69.68
CA THR A 1166 -64.02 18.15 -68.44
C THR A 1166 -64.50 19.58 -68.69
N THR A 1167 -65.34 20.07 -67.79
CA THR A 1167 -65.80 21.46 -67.75
C THR A 1167 -65.57 21.99 -66.34
N VAL A 1168 -65.01 23.19 -66.21
CA VAL A 1168 -64.72 23.83 -64.92
C VAL A 1168 -65.56 25.09 -64.80
N VAL A 1169 -66.19 25.29 -63.64
CA VAL A 1169 -66.97 26.49 -63.33
C VAL A 1169 -66.44 27.11 -62.04
N SER A 1170 -65.96 28.36 -62.11
CA SER A 1170 -65.50 29.11 -60.94
C SER A 1170 -66.67 29.71 -60.15
N ILE A 1171 -66.68 29.51 -58.84
CA ILE A 1171 -67.63 30.09 -57.89
C ILE A 1171 -66.91 31.16 -57.08
N ALA A 1172 -67.44 32.38 -57.05
CA ALA A 1172 -66.78 33.54 -56.45
C ALA A 1172 -66.55 33.42 -54.92
N GLY A 1173 -67.31 32.58 -54.24
CA GLY A 1173 -67.21 32.27 -52.81
C GLY A 1173 -68.48 31.62 -52.29
N LEU A 1174 -68.38 30.99 -51.11
CA LEU A 1174 -69.52 30.34 -50.45
C LEU A 1174 -69.40 30.53 -48.93
N ALA A 1175 -70.35 31.24 -48.33
CA ALA A 1175 -70.35 31.47 -46.88
C ALA A 1175 -70.35 30.15 -46.07
N ALA A 1176 -69.86 30.18 -44.84
CA ALA A 1176 -69.95 29.05 -43.93
C ALA A 1176 -71.40 28.56 -43.83
N ASN A 1177 -71.61 27.24 -43.82
CA ASN A 1177 -72.92 26.58 -43.80
C ASN A 1177 -73.86 26.91 -44.98
N ALA A 1178 -73.36 27.51 -46.06
CA ALA A 1178 -74.16 27.81 -47.25
C ALA A 1178 -74.04 26.73 -48.34
N THR A 1179 -75.05 26.65 -49.21
CA THR A 1179 -75.06 25.76 -50.37
C THR A 1179 -75.28 26.53 -51.66
N THR A 1180 -74.74 26.04 -52.77
CA THR A 1180 -74.99 26.57 -54.11
C THR A 1180 -75.08 25.45 -55.13
N THR A 1181 -75.85 25.66 -56.20
CA THR A 1181 -76.04 24.70 -57.29
C THR A 1181 -75.56 25.32 -58.59
N VAL A 1182 -74.71 24.60 -59.31
CA VAL A 1182 -74.18 24.98 -60.63
C VAL A 1182 -74.69 24.02 -61.68
N GLU A 1183 -75.12 24.54 -62.82
CA GLU A 1183 -75.53 23.77 -63.99
C GLU A 1183 -74.53 23.95 -65.14
N ILE A 1184 -74.17 22.85 -65.81
CA ILE A 1184 -73.49 22.86 -67.10
C ILE A 1184 -74.31 22.07 -68.13
N THR A 1185 -74.06 22.31 -69.41
CA THR A 1185 -74.54 21.43 -70.48
C THR A 1185 -73.41 20.47 -70.87
N ASP A 1186 -73.69 19.17 -70.91
CA ASP A 1186 -72.78 18.14 -71.41
C ASP A 1186 -72.26 18.55 -72.81
N PRO A 1187 -70.94 18.70 -73.00
CA PRO A 1187 -70.38 19.17 -74.26
C PRO A 1187 -70.56 18.16 -75.41
N VAL A 1188 -70.93 16.92 -75.11
CA VAL A 1188 -71.13 15.86 -76.10
C VAL A 1188 -72.59 15.45 -76.19
N ILE A 1189 -73.15 15.49 -77.40
CA ILE A 1189 -74.46 14.89 -77.69
C ILE A 1189 -74.32 13.37 -77.62
N ARG A 1190 -75.04 12.74 -76.68
CA ARG A 1190 -74.96 11.30 -76.42
C ARG A 1190 -75.82 10.50 -77.40
N SER A 1191 -75.41 9.26 -77.69
CA SER A 1191 -76.20 8.30 -78.47
C SER A 1191 -76.99 7.37 -77.56
N PHE A 1192 -78.00 6.70 -78.12
CA PHE A 1192 -78.72 5.65 -77.40
C PHE A 1192 -77.74 4.52 -77.03
N ASP A 1193 -77.83 4.01 -75.79
CA ASP A 1193 -76.91 3.04 -75.15
C ASP A 1193 -75.50 3.56 -74.75
N ASP A 1194 -75.22 4.87 -74.84
CA ASP A 1194 -73.99 5.43 -74.26
C ASP A 1194 -73.99 5.31 -72.73
N VAL A 1195 -72.91 4.76 -72.15
CA VAL A 1195 -72.70 4.78 -70.70
C VAL A 1195 -72.03 6.11 -70.33
N VAL A 1196 -72.72 6.92 -69.51
CA VAL A 1196 -72.25 8.23 -69.07
C VAL A 1196 -71.92 8.20 -67.57
N THR A 1197 -70.66 8.40 -67.25
CA THR A 1197 -70.16 8.55 -65.88
C THR A 1197 -69.96 10.04 -65.61
N ILE A 1198 -70.59 10.56 -64.56
CA ILE A 1198 -70.46 11.95 -64.14
C ILE A 1198 -69.73 11.96 -62.80
N THR A 1199 -68.60 12.65 -62.74
CA THR A 1199 -67.86 12.92 -61.50
C THR A 1199 -67.74 14.42 -61.35
N VAL A 1200 -68.07 14.92 -60.16
CA VAL A 1200 -67.96 16.33 -59.83
C VAL A 1200 -67.03 16.47 -58.64
N THR A 1201 -66.07 17.37 -58.74
CA THR A 1201 -65.10 17.65 -57.68
C THR A 1201 -65.10 19.14 -57.39
N ALA A 1202 -65.29 19.49 -56.12
CA ALA A 1202 -65.14 20.87 -55.64
C ALA A 1202 -63.67 21.13 -55.30
N ASP A 1203 -63.19 22.30 -55.70
CA ASP A 1203 -61.82 22.80 -55.50
C ASP A 1203 -60.72 21.85 -55.98
N ALA A 1204 -60.95 21.24 -57.15
CA ALA A 1204 -59.94 20.43 -57.82
C ALA A 1204 -58.97 21.32 -58.59
N ALA A 1205 -57.72 21.38 -58.15
CA ALA A 1205 -56.62 22.00 -58.91
C ALA A 1205 -56.45 21.40 -60.32
#